data_AF-A0AAJ3DLB3-F1
#
_entry.id   AF-A0AAJ3DLB3-F1
#
_cell.length_a   1.000
_cell.length_b   1.000
_cell.length_c   1.000
_cell.angle_alpha   90.00
_cell.angle_beta   90.00
_cell.angle_gamma   90.00
#
_symmetry.space_group_name_H-M   'P 1'
#
loop_
_entity.id
_entity.type
_entity.pdbx_description
1 polymer ?
#
loop_
_entity_poly.entity_id
_entity_poly.type
_entity_poly.pdbx_seq_one_letter_code
_entity_poly.pdbx_strand_id
1 'polypeptide(L)'
;MITRRQFLAGTAAGLGAAALPSVATADPTTTGRPRPNIVLVLADDLGYGELGAYGQRTIATPRLDRLAAEGLRFTDAYSAAAVCAPSRSALLTGLHAGHGPVRNNPAGDPDAIAFTDGDTTFAEVLRARGYRTGLFGKWGFGPERGDQPSHPNARGFDEFLGYITHGHAHDYYPSYLWENGERLELPENAGSDKTAFAPDLFQDRALDFIRAHRDEPFLLVVTPNLPHAPSDVPSQEPYADEDWPSADRGHAAQVTRVDTYVGELVDELAAQKLLESTVVLVTSDNGPHEEGGVDPDRFDANGPLTGYKRNLYEGGVRIPLIAWAPGRIQPGVTDRVTQQTDLLPTLADLAGVPGPRDIDGRSFSSLLQPRPTAAAAQPYLYFWRLDNGNTKRARAVDGGRLQRAAEAVREGNWKAIRWAPGEDRTVPDDRWQVELYDLDRDLGETTNLAAAHPEVVNRLVGLLRQSWVDEVTREGYGVELDTPDLLLPGVTYELTATLANGSAVPWTGARLVLSAPAHWTVEPATSQGLGRLAPGARVSTTWRVRVPEESTTEQWRLTVSGYTVARDAPLTFRAERRFTPPPPPPTVDSYLSDLPWITAVNGWGPVELDTSNGKQAAGDGTPISFAGIVHAKGLGVHSYSEVTYHLGGRVARFTSLVGIDDFSARQSSRGNTIAEVWADDRLVHTTGVLRAATGPEPVDVDVRGARLLRLIVRAAGSGNSFNHTSWADAFVRLG
;
A
#
# COMPACT_ATOMS: atom_id res chain seq x y z
N MET A 1 9.16 -40.09 76.00
CA MET A 1 9.51 -39.16 77.11
C MET A 1 8.93 -37.80 76.77
N ILE A 2 8.01 -37.31 77.60
CA ILE A 2 7.43 -35.97 77.52
C ILE A 2 8.21 -35.08 78.50
N THR A 3 8.51 -33.84 78.13
CA THR A 3 8.73 -32.77 79.13
C THR A 3 8.01 -31.47 78.77
N ARG A 4 6.96 -31.20 79.56
CA ARG A 4 6.62 -29.95 80.28
C ARG A 4 6.73 -28.62 79.53
N ARG A 5 5.62 -28.18 78.93
CA ARG A 5 4.70 -27.22 79.57
C ARG A 5 3.48 -26.99 78.68
N GLN A 6 2.35 -27.54 79.13
CA GLN A 6 1.01 -27.15 78.73
C GLN A 6 0.77 -25.69 79.11
N PHE A 7 0.13 -24.91 78.24
CA PHE A 7 -0.84 -23.94 78.74
C PHE A 7 -1.95 -23.65 77.72
N LEU A 8 -3.14 -24.09 78.13
CA LEU A 8 -4.49 -23.64 77.78
C LEU A 8 -5.04 -23.81 76.36
N ALA A 9 -5.96 -24.77 76.31
CA ALA A 9 -7.16 -24.76 75.49
C ALA A 9 -8.11 -23.62 75.90
N GLY A 10 -8.84 -23.10 74.92
CA GLY A 10 -10.04 -22.29 75.11
C GLY A 10 -10.79 -22.07 73.81
N THR A 11 -11.85 -22.87 73.59
CA THR A 11 -13.19 -22.56 73.00
C THR A 11 -13.31 -21.53 71.86
N ALA A 12 -14.18 -21.63 70.85
CA ALA A 12 -15.10 -22.63 70.31
C ALA A 12 -15.65 -22.04 68.99
N ALA A 13 -16.02 -22.92 68.05
CA ALA A 13 -17.03 -22.77 66.98
C ALA A 13 -17.08 -21.50 66.09
N GLY A 14 -16.88 -21.70 64.77
CA GLY A 14 -17.28 -20.75 63.74
C GLY A 14 -16.92 -21.19 62.31
N LEU A 15 -17.92 -21.75 61.61
CA LEU A 15 -18.07 -21.96 60.15
C LEU A 15 -17.01 -21.38 59.21
N GLY A 16 -16.47 -22.21 58.29
CA GLY A 16 -15.69 -21.75 57.14
C GLY A 16 -15.47 -22.86 56.11
N ALA A 17 -15.86 -22.59 54.87
CA ALA A 17 -15.97 -23.50 53.73
C ALA A 17 -14.70 -24.33 53.40
N ALA A 18 -14.92 -25.53 52.87
CA ALA A 18 -13.89 -26.39 52.31
C ALA A 18 -13.22 -25.73 51.09
N ALA A 19 -11.92 -25.47 51.19
CA ALA A 19 -11.07 -25.14 50.04
C ALA A 19 -10.34 -26.42 49.59
N LEU A 20 -10.62 -26.85 48.35
CA LEU A 20 -9.86 -27.88 47.65
C LEU A 20 -8.45 -27.33 47.34
N PRO A 21 -7.39 -28.15 47.40
CA PRO A 21 -6.04 -27.70 47.07
C PRO A 21 -5.95 -27.43 45.56
N SER A 22 -5.68 -26.17 45.21
CA SER A 22 -5.32 -25.76 43.86
C SER A 22 -4.03 -26.46 43.46
N VAL A 23 -4.11 -27.32 42.45
CA VAL A 23 -2.97 -27.83 41.72
C VAL A 23 -2.38 -26.66 40.95
N ALA A 24 -1.26 -26.14 41.42
CA ALA A 24 -0.48 -25.16 40.69
C ALA A 24 0.01 -25.80 39.38
N THR A 25 -0.61 -25.42 38.27
CA THR A 25 -0.09 -25.69 36.93
C THR A 25 1.20 -24.89 36.78
N ALA A 26 2.33 -25.59 36.76
CA ALA A 26 3.59 -24.99 36.36
C ALA A 26 3.47 -24.57 34.89
N ASP A 27 3.58 -23.27 34.64
CA ASP A 27 3.69 -22.73 33.29
C ASP A 27 4.89 -23.36 32.58
N PRO A 28 4.75 -23.88 31.35
CA PRO A 28 5.89 -24.25 30.56
C PRO A 28 6.62 -22.96 30.19
N THR A 29 7.69 -22.65 30.91
CA THR A 29 8.68 -21.66 30.51
C THR A 29 9.24 -22.08 29.14
N THR A 30 8.67 -21.52 28.08
CA THR A 30 9.29 -21.50 26.76
C THR A 30 10.56 -20.68 26.88
N THR A 31 11.69 -21.36 26.95
CA THR A 31 13.03 -20.77 26.94
C THR A 31 13.35 -20.22 25.54
N GLY A 32 12.73 -19.09 25.22
CA GLY A 32 13.02 -18.25 24.06
C GLY A 32 12.86 -16.79 24.47
N ARG A 33 13.73 -15.91 23.97
CA ARG A 33 13.61 -14.47 24.25
C ARG A 33 12.25 -13.97 23.72
N PRO A 34 11.51 -13.13 24.46
CA PRO A 34 10.26 -12.57 23.97
C PRO A 34 10.47 -11.88 22.62
N ARG A 35 9.48 -12.01 21.72
CA ARG A 35 9.44 -11.31 20.44
C ARG A 35 9.43 -9.81 20.72
N PRO A 36 10.31 -9.00 20.08
CA PRO A 36 10.32 -7.57 20.36
C PRO A 36 9.15 -6.87 19.68
N ASN A 37 8.73 -5.74 20.25
CA ASN A 37 8.07 -4.69 19.48
C ASN A 37 9.06 -4.11 18.47
N ILE A 38 8.54 -3.57 17.38
CA ILE A 38 9.35 -2.98 16.32
C ILE A 38 8.78 -1.60 16.00
N VAL A 39 9.61 -0.58 16.08
CA VAL A 39 9.32 0.78 15.62
C VAL A 39 10.25 1.09 14.46
N LEU A 40 9.68 1.39 13.30
CA LEU A 40 10.41 1.79 12.10
C LEU A 40 10.01 3.22 11.73
N VAL A 41 10.97 4.13 11.74
CA VAL A 41 10.80 5.51 11.30
C VAL A 41 11.47 5.68 9.94
N LEU A 42 10.70 6.12 8.95
CA LEU A 42 11.17 6.41 7.60
C LEU A 42 10.93 7.88 7.28
N ALA A 43 11.99 8.68 7.33
CA ALA A 43 11.94 10.07 6.88
C ALA A 43 11.85 10.16 5.34
N ASP A 44 11.36 11.29 4.84
CA ASP A 44 11.13 11.58 3.43
C ASP A 44 12.14 12.63 2.95
N ASP A 45 13.09 12.22 2.11
CA ASP A 45 14.22 13.03 1.63
C ASP A 45 15.25 13.47 2.69
N LEU A 46 15.44 12.71 3.77
CA LEU A 46 16.50 12.97 4.75
C LEU A 46 17.87 12.50 4.20
N GLY A 47 18.78 13.43 3.99
CA GLY A 47 20.12 13.19 3.45
C GLY A 47 21.07 12.48 4.43
N TYR A 48 22.09 11.81 3.88
CA TYR A 48 23.09 11.07 4.65
C TYR A 48 23.78 11.95 5.70
N GLY A 49 24.17 13.16 5.33
CA GLY A 49 24.90 14.11 6.18
C GLY A 49 24.01 14.99 7.06
N GLU A 50 22.69 14.80 7.08
CA GLU A 50 21.76 15.71 7.78
C GLU A 50 21.61 15.44 9.28
N LEU A 51 22.20 14.36 9.79
CA LEU A 51 22.22 14.02 11.21
C LEU A 51 23.59 14.27 11.82
N GLY A 52 23.66 14.70 13.09
CA GLY A 52 24.93 14.97 13.77
C GLY A 52 25.81 13.72 13.85
N ALA A 53 25.19 12.56 14.05
CA ALA A 53 25.79 11.23 14.00
C ALA A 53 26.40 10.90 12.63
N TYR A 54 26.10 11.64 11.57
CA TYR A 54 26.64 11.46 10.24
C TYR A 54 27.46 12.66 9.73
N GLY A 55 27.65 13.68 10.56
CA GLY A 55 28.57 14.79 10.27
C GLY A 55 27.92 16.18 10.26
N GLN A 56 26.59 16.28 10.39
CA GLN A 56 25.88 17.55 10.46
C GLN A 56 26.42 18.43 11.60
N ARG A 57 26.56 19.74 11.33
CA ARG A 57 27.06 20.73 12.30
C ARG A 57 26.13 21.90 12.54
N THR A 58 25.19 22.12 11.62
CA THR A 58 24.30 23.28 11.60
C THR A 58 22.92 22.92 12.14
N ILE A 59 22.37 21.78 11.71
CA ILE A 59 21.05 21.30 12.15
C ILE A 59 21.21 20.43 13.41
N ALA A 60 20.47 20.76 14.47
CA ALA A 60 20.44 20.02 15.72
C ALA A 60 19.57 18.76 15.64
N THR A 61 20.18 17.60 15.92
CA THR A 61 19.52 16.27 15.99
C THR A 61 19.97 15.46 17.23
N PRO A 62 19.92 16.05 18.45
CA PRO A 62 20.54 15.44 19.64
C PRO A 62 19.90 14.11 20.08
N ARG A 63 18.62 13.86 19.79
CA ARG A 63 17.96 12.60 20.17
C ARG A 63 18.44 11.47 19.27
N LEU A 64 18.47 11.66 17.97
CA LEU A 64 18.99 10.72 16.97
C LEU A 64 20.48 10.46 17.17
N ASP A 65 21.25 11.51 17.49
CA ASP A 65 22.67 11.38 17.80
C ASP A 65 22.91 10.45 19.00
N ARG A 66 22.09 10.59 20.04
CA ARG A 66 22.12 9.72 21.20
C ARG A 66 21.75 8.28 20.83
N LEU A 67 20.70 8.08 20.04
CA LEU A 67 20.28 6.75 19.57
C LEU A 67 21.40 6.08 18.76
N ALA A 68 22.10 6.82 17.90
CA ALA A 68 23.24 6.32 17.14
C ALA A 68 24.43 5.97 18.05
N ALA A 69 24.70 6.76 19.09
CA ALA A 69 25.79 6.51 20.03
C ALA A 69 25.53 5.33 20.97
N GLU A 70 24.27 5.13 21.38
CA GLU A 70 23.84 4.03 22.25
C GLU A 70 23.43 2.76 21.47
N GLY A 71 23.31 2.86 20.15
CA GLY A 71 22.87 1.79 19.25
C GLY A 71 23.91 1.45 18.18
N LEU A 72 23.45 0.85 17.09
CA LEU A 72 24.26 0.48 15.94
C LEU A 72 24.02 1.47 14.80
N ARG A 73 25.06 2.22 14.42
CA ARG A 73 25.05 3.14 13.27
C ARG A 73 25.59 2.45 12.02
N PHE A 74 24.86 2.49 10.92
CA PHE A 74 25.28 1.91 9.65
C PHE A 74 25.90 2.99 8.76
N THR A 75 27.12 2.77 8.27
CA THR A 75 27.76 3.70 7.33
C THR A 75 27.39 3.40 5.90
N ASP A 76 27.10 2.15 5.56
CA ASP A 76 26.86 1.65 4.19
C ASP A 76 25.40 1.21 4.01
N ALA A 77 24.46 2.09 4.37
CA ALA A 77 23.03 1.87 4.20
C ALA A 77 22.50 2.58 2.95
N TYR A 78 21.60 1.92 2.23
CA TYR A 78 21.10 2.33 0.92
C TYR A 78 19.58 2.28 0.83
N SER A 79 18.98 3.30 0.22
CA SER A 79 17.63 3.17 -0.33
C SER A 79 17.65 2.23 -1.53
N ALA A 80 16.50 1.66 -1.89
CA ALA A 80 16.43 0.82 -3.09
C ALA A 80 16.31 1.63 -4.39
N ALA A 81 16.00 2.91 -4.28
CA ALA A 81 15.84 3.83 -5.40
C ALA A 81 16.16 5.26 -4.95
N ALA A 82 16.48 6.12 -5.92
CA ALA A 82 16.77 7.54 -5.66
C ALA A 82 15.50 8.42 -5.52
N VAL A 83 14.31 7.81 -5.40
CA VAL A 83 13.01 8.48 -5.29
C VAL A 83 12.02 7.66 -4.45
N CYS A 84 11.01 8.34 -3.89
CA CYS A 84 10.14 7.86 -2.83
C CYS A 84 9.39 6.54 -3.12
N ALA A 85 8.53 6.48 -4.15
CA ALA A 85 7.59 5.35 -4.34
C ALA A 85 8.30 3.99 -4.54
N PRO A 86 9.26 3.85 -5.48
CA PRO A 86 10.00 2.59 -5.64
C PRO A 86 10.84 2.22 -4.41
N SER A 87 11.39 3.22 -3.69
CA SER A 87 12.12 3.00 -2.43
C SER A 87 11.21 2.40 -1.34
N ARG A 88 10.04 3.02 -1.11
CA ARG A 88 9.03 2.54 -0.15
C ARG A 88 8.51 1.15 -0.52
N SER A 89 8.26 0.93 -1.81
CA SER A 89 7.86 -0.38 -2.32
C SER A 89 8.89 -1.47 -2.00
N ALA A 90 10.17 -1.20 -2.25
CA ALA A 90 11.25 -2.12 -1.97
C ALA A 90 11.46 -2.40 -0.48
N LEU A 91 11.35 -1.37 0.36
CA LEU A 91 11.37 -1.49 1.81
C LEU A 91 10.28 -2.44 2.32
N LEU A 92 9.07 -2.29 1.79
CA LEU A 92 7.90 -3.07 2.20
C LEU A 92 7.97 -4.53 1.72
N THR A 93 8.45 -4.76 0.50
CA THR A 93 8.37 -6.07 -0.19
C THR A 93 9.67 -6.86 -0.18
N GLY A 94 10.80 -6.26 0.16
CA GLY A 94 12.12 -6.88 0.09
C GLY A 94 12.65 -7.05 -1.35
N LEU A 95 12.02 -6.41 -2.34
CA LEU A 95 12.38 -6.49 -3.75
C LEU A 95 13.04 -5.21 -4.23
N HIS A 96 14.20 -5.31 -4.90
CA HIS A 96 14.81 -4.14 -5.53
C HIS A 96 14.03 -3.77 -6.81
N ALA A 97 14.29 -2.57 -7.37
CA ALA A 97 13.51 -2.04 -8.49
C ALA A 97 13.50 -2.89 -9.77
N GLY A 98 14.43 -3.84 -9.95
CA GLY A 98 14.42 -4.78 -11.08
C GLY A 98 13.39 -5.92 -10.96
N HIS A 99 12.90 -6.18 -9.74
CA HIS A 99 11.89 -7.19 -9.41
C HIS A 99 10.64 -6.59 -8.75
N GLY A 100 10.71 -5.34 -8.27
CA GLY A 100 9.61 -4.68 -7.58
C GLY A 100 8.46 -4.29 -8.52
N PRO A 101 7.22 -4.25 -8.00
CA PRO A 101 6.01 -3.88 -8.75
C PRO A 101 5.89 -2.37 -9.00
N VAL A 102 6.51 -1.54 -8.15
CA VAL A 102 6.56 -0.09 -8.26
C VAL A 102 7.99 0.30 -8.61
N ARG A 103 8.23 0.78 -9.84
CA ARG A 103 9.59 1.09 -10.34
C ARG A 103 9.86 2.58 -10.50
N ASN A 104 8.81 3.41 -10.56
CA ASN A 104 8.89 4.85 -10.76
C ASN A 104 7.92 5.56 -9.81
N ASN A 105 8.10 6.88 -9.61
CA ASN A 105 7.06 7.69 -8.99
C ASN A 105 5.85 7.82 -9.94
N PRO A 106 4.61 7.88 -9.42
CA PRO A 106 3.42 8.05 -10.24
C PRO A 106 3.39 9.43 -10.91
N ALA A 107 3.17 9.46 -12.23
CA ALA A 107 3.21 10.67 -13.05
C ALA A 107 1.83 11.34 -13.18
N GLY A 108 1.22 11.72 -12.05
CA GLY A 108 -0.06 12.44 -12.01
C GLY A 108 -1.32 11.57 -12.12
N ASP A 109 -1.18 10.32 -12.54
CA ASP A 109 -2.23 9.30 -12.42
C ASP A 109 -1.98 8.46 -11.14
N PRO A 110 -2.80 8.61 -10.09
CA PRO A 110 -2.65 7.83 -8.86
C PRO A 110 -2.94 6.34 -9.04
N ASP A 111 -3.69 5.95 -10.08
CA ASP A 111 -4.08 4.57 -10.33
C ASP A 111 -3.02 3.80 -11.14
N ALA A 112 -2.06 4.49 -11.75
CA ALA A 112 -1.10 3.91 -12.67
C ALA A 112 -0.10 2.93 -12.02
N ILE A 113 0.16 3.07 -10.72
CA ILE A 113 1.16 2.27 -10.01
C ILE A 113 0.63 1.90 -8.63
N ALA A 114 0.42 0.61 -8.38
CA ALA A 114 -0.19 0.09 -7.16
C ALA A 114 0.33 -1.32 -6.87
N PHE A 115 0.27 -1.73 -5.60
CA PHE A 115 0.38 -3.14 -5.25
C PHE A 115 -0.89 -3.92 -5.65
N THR A 116 -0.66 -5.19 -5.93
CA THR A 116 -1.69 -6.20 -6.14
C THR A 116 -1.81 -7.10 -4.90
N ASP A 117 -2.76 -8.03 -4.91
CA ASP A 117 -2.90 -8.99 -3.80
C ASP A 117 -1.66 -9.87 -3.60
N GLY A 118 -0.89 -10.14 -4.67
CA GLY A 118 0.31 -10.96 -4.62
C GLY A 118 1.54 -10.25 -4.03
N ASP A 119 1.49 -8.93 -3.82
CA ASP A 119 2.61 -8.16 -3.30
C ASP A 119 2.65 -8.23 -1.77
N THR A 120 3.29 -9.29 -1.25
CA THR A 120 3.46 -9.50 0.19
C THR A 120 4.39 -8.46 0.81
N THR A 121 3.94 -7.83 1.90
CA THR A 121 4.75 -6.90 2.69
C THR A 121 5.26 -7.51 4.00
N PHE A 122 6.26 -6.87 4.63
CA PHE A 122 6.69 -7.25 5.99
C PHE A 122 5.56 -7.14 7.03
N ALA A 123 4.56 -6.27 6.83
CA ALA A 123 3.47 -6.12 7.79
C ALA A 123 2.56 -7.36 7.78
N GLU A 124 2.27 -7.92 6.60
CA GLU A 124 1.52 -9.18 6.49
C GLU A 124 2.28 -10.34 7.13
N VAL A 125 3.61 -10.38 6.95
CA VAL A 125 4.49 -11.40 7.55
C VAL A 125 4.43 -11.33 9.08
N LEU A 126 4.51 -10.13 9.67
CA LEU A 126 4.47 -9.94 11.12
C LEU A 126 3.06 -10.15 11.70
N ARG A 127 2.03 -9.65 11.01
CA ARG A 127 0.63 -9.87 11.38
C ARG A 127 0.29 -11.35 11.40
N ALA A 128 0.81 -12.14 10.46
CA ALA A 128 0.65 -13.59 10.48
C ALA A 128 1.18 -14.24 11.75
N ARG A 129 2.19 -13.63 12.39
CA ARG A 129 2.76 -14.06 13.66
C ARG A 129 2.01 -13.49 14.88
N GLY A 130 0.94 -12.71 14.66
CA GLY A 130 0.10 -12.12 15.70
C GLY A 130 0.64 -10.80 16.23
N TYR A 131 1.40 -10.05 15.43
CA TYR A 131 1.71 -8.66 15.75
C TYR A 131 0.50 -7.78 15.48
N ARG A 132 0.28 -6.78 16.33
CA ARG A 132 -0.50 -5.60 15.94
C ARG A 132 0.32 -4.74 14.98
N THR A 133 -0.26 -4.23 13.92
CA THR A 133 0.46 -3.46 12.90
C THR A 133 -0.17 -2.08 12.69
N GLY A 134 0.62 -1.02 12.78
CA GLY A 134 0.19 0.36 12.54
C GLY A 134 1.13 1.09 11.57
N LEU A 135 0.58 1.88 10.65
CA LEU A 135 1.32 2.80 9.78
C LEU A 135 0.74 4.21 9.88
N PHE A 136 1.57 5.20 10.22
CA PHE A 136 1.13 6.59 10.32
C PHE A 136 2.02 7.50 9.47
N GLY A 137 1.42 8.15 8.47
CA GLY A 137 2.10 9.02 7.52
C GLY A 137 1.94 8.63 6.05
N LYS A 138 2.95 8.93 5.23
CA LYS A 138 2.96 8.74 3.78
C LYS A 138 3.10 7.27 3.40
N TRP A 139 2.11 6.76 2.68
CA TRP A 139 2.19 5.51 1.93
C TRP A 139 2.91 5.75 0.58
N GLY A 140 2.38 6.65 -0.25
CA GLY A 140 3.09 7.28 -1.37
C GLY A 140 2.85 6.73 -2.77
N PHE A 141 1.93 5.75 -2.96
CA PHE A 141 1.51 5.24 -4.27
C PHE A 141 0.19 4.45 -4.17
N GLY A 142 -0.47 4.24 -5.31
CA GLY A 142 -1.73 3.52 -5.43
C GLY A 142 -2.97 4.41 -5.47
N PRO A 143 -4.13 3.82 -5.84
CA PRO A 143 -5.39 4.55 -5.97
C PRO A 143 -5.82 5.28 -4.70
N GLU A 144 -6.25 6.54 -4.82
CA GLU A 144 -6.77 7.38 -3.73
C GLU A 144 -8.20 6.94 -3.33
N ARG A 145 -8.34 5.69 -2.87
CA ARG A 145 -9.59 5.09 -2.39
C ARG A 145 -9.31 4.05 -1.30
N GLY A 146 -10.24 3.90 -0.36
CA GLY A 146 -10.06 3.06 0.83
C GLY A 146 -10.18 1.55 0.62
N ASP A 147 -10.90 1.11 -0.42
CA ASP A 147 -11.16 -0.32 -0.68
C ASP A 147 -10.45 -0.76 -1.97
N GLN A 148 -9.14 -0.98 -1.86
CA GLN A 148 -8.30 -1.39 -3.00
C GLN A 148 -7.07 -2.20 -2.54
N PRO A 149 -6.53 -3.12 -3.37
CA PRO A 149 -5.50 -4.07 -2.95
C PRO A 149 -4.21 -3.44 -2.41
N SER A 150 -3.82 -2.28 -2.92
CA SER A 150 -2.64 -1.53 -2.51
C SER A 150 -2.85 -0.66 -1.25
N HIS A 151 -4.04 -0.62 -0.66
CA HIS A 151 -4.29 0.19 0.52
C HIS A 151 -3.45 -0.35 1.70
N PRO A 152 -2.89 0.48 2.59
CA PRO A 152 -2.12 0.01 3.75
C PRO A 152 -2.84 -1.09 4.55
N ASN A 153 -4.16 -0.94 4.76
CA ASN A 153 -4.94 -1.97 5.47
C ASN A 153 -5.10 -3.29 4.72
N ALA A 154 -5.07 -3.27 3.39
CA ALA A 154 -5.05 -4.49 2.57
C ALA A 154 -3.66 -5.14 2.56
N ARG A 155 -2.60 -4.37 2.84
CA ARG A 155 -1.19 -4.79 2.86
C ARG A 155 -0.64 -5.05 4.26
N GLY A 156 -1.50 -5.46 5.18
CA GLY A 156 -1.12 -6.00 6.48
C GLY A 156 -1.03 -5.01 7.63
N PHE A 157 -1.35 -3.73 7.44
CA PHE A 157 -1.46 -2.75 8.54
C PHE A 157 -2.87 -2.74 9.11
N ASP A 158 -3.05 -3.12 10.38
CA ASP A 158 -4.37 -3.09 10.99
C ASP A 158 -4.86 -1.65 11.25
N GLU A 159 -3.94 -0.71 11.49
CA GLU A 159 -4.24 0.71 11.68
C GLU A 159 -3.46 1.58 10.70
N PHE A 160 -4.17 2.55 10.11
CA PHE A 160 -3.60 3.52 9.21
C PHE A 160 -4.20 4.91 9.45
N LEU A 161 -3.34 5.92 9.50
CA LEU A 161 -3.69 7.34 9.38
C LEU A 161 -2.65 8.01 8.48
N GLY A 162 -3.05 8.54 7.33
CA GLY A 162 -2.07 9.16 6.44
C GLY A 162 -2.49 9.44 5.02
N TYR A 163 -1.48 9.66 4.18
CA TYR A 163 -1.63 9.90 2.75
C TYR A 163 -1.49 8.59 1.97
N ILE A 164 -2.39 8.35 1.01
CA ILE A 164 -2.23 7.23 0.08
C ILE A 164 -1.30 7.66 -1.07
N THR A 165 -1.65 8.71 -1.80
CA THR A 165 -0.92 9.10 -3.02
C THR A 165 0.33 9.95 -2.79
N HIS A 166 1.22 9.92 -3.79
CA HIS A 166 2.45 10.70 -3.83
C HIS A 166 2.19 12.22 -3.79
N GLY A 167 1.27 12.70 -4.64
CA GLY A 167 0.99 14.13 -4.77
C GLY A 167 0.29 14.74 -3.54
N HIS A 168 -0.65 14.01 -2.95
CA HIS A 168 -1.35 14.46 -1.73
C HIS A 168 -0.37 14.62 -0.56
N ALA A 169 0.64 13.75 -0.46
CA ALA A 169 1.64 13.80 0.60
C ALA A 169 2.55 15.05 0.59
N HIS A 170 2.46 15.91 -0.42
CA HIS A 170 3.17 17.20 -0.47
C HIS A 170 2.44 18.32 0.29
N ASP A 171 1.22 18.09 0.78
CA ASP A 171 0.44 19.08 1.52
C ASP A 171 0.54 18.83 3.03
N TYR A 172 1.20 19.72 3.76
CA TYR A 172 1.36 19.65 5.22
C TYR A 172 0.10 20.01 6.01
N TYR A 173 -0.87 20.67 5.37
CA TYR A 173 -2.15 21.07 5.96
C TYR A 173 -3.29 20.59 5.05
N PRO A 174 -3.43 19.27 4.86
CA PRO A 174 -4.40 18.74 3.92
C PRO A 174 -5.83 18.95 4.44
N SER A 175 -6.77 19.10 3.51
CA SER A 175 -8.20 19.16 3.84
C SER A 175 -8.80 17.81 4.25
N TYR A 176 -8.05 16.71 4.08
CA TYR A 176 -8.44 15.38 4.54
C TYR A 176 -7.24 14.45 4.67
N LEU A 177 -7.40 13.36 5.41
CA LEU A 177 -6.50 12.21 5.46
C LEU A 177 -7.30 10.91 5.30
N TRP A 178 -6.62 9.79 5.16
CA TRP A 178 -7.25 8.47 5.21
C TRP A 178 -7.05 7.83 6.58
N GLU A 179 -8.14 7.36 7.17
CA GLU A 179 -8.16 6.60 8.42
C GLU A 179 -8.83 5.25 8.17
N ASN A 180 -8.05 4.17 8.19
CA ASN A 180 -8.55 2.79 8.04
C ASN A 180 -9.47 2.51 6.82
N GLY A 181 -9.25 3.22 5.71
CA GLY A 181 -10.04 3.12 4.48
C GLY A 181 -11.23 4.07 4.41
N GLU A 182 -11.42 4.91 5.44
CA GLU A 182 -12.37 6.01 5.43
C GLU A 182 -11.65 7.34 5.31
N ARG A 183 -12.34 8.34 4.77
CA ARG A 183 -11.78 9.69 4.62
C ARG A 183 -12.08 10.49 5.89
N LEU A 184 -11.02 10.91 6.57
CA LEU A 184 -11.07 11.84 7.70
C LEU A 184 -10.98 13.26 7.15
N GLU A 185 -12.10 13.99 7.13
CA GLU A 185 -12.10 15.41 6.73
C GLU A 185 -11.45 16.28 7.81
N LEU A 186 -10.67 17.27 7.38
CA LEU A 186 -10.00 18.28 8.19
C LEU A 186 -10.49 19.68 7.75
N PRO A 187 -11.75 20.04 8.02
CA PRO A 187 -12.33 21.31 7.58
C PRO A 187 -11.60 22.55 8.15
N GLU A 188 -10.85 22.41 9.24
CA GLU A 188 -10.00 23.45 9.83
C GLU A 188 -8.77 23.81 8.98
N ASN A 189 -8.49 23.02 7.94
CA ASN A 189 -7.50 23.31 6.91
C ASN A 189 -8.15 23.75 5.57
N ALA A 190 -9.47 23.94 5.54
CA ALA A 190 -10.14 24.38 4.32
C ALA A 190 -9.75 25.83 3.97
N GLY A 191 -9.50 26.09 2.69
CA GLY A 191 -9.15 27.44 2.21
C GLY A 191 -7.69 27.79 2.47
N SER A 192 -7.43 28.87 3.21
CA SER A 192 -6.08 29.36 3.54
C SER A 192 -5.68 29.09 5.00
N ASP A 193 -6.54 28.44 5.77
CA ASP A 193 -6.30 28.14 7.17
C ASP A 193 -5.29 26.98 7.29
N LYS A 194 -4.35 27.08 8.22
CA LYS A 194 -3.26 26.11 8.44
C LYS A 194 -3.24 25.69 9.90
N THR A 195 -4.25 24.93 10.30
CA THR A 195 -4.54 24.63 11.71
C THR A 195 -4.01 23.25 12.10
N ALA A 196 -4.38 22.21 11.34
CA ALA A 196 -4.01 20.83 11.62
C ALA A 196 -2.79 20.43 10.79
N PHE A 197 -1.63 20.42 11.41
CA PHE A 197 -0.37 20.00 10.79
C PHE A 197 -0.29 18.47 10.75
N ALA A 198 -0.31 17.88 9.55
CA ALA A 198 -0.45 16.43 9.41
C ALA A 198 0.63 15.61 10.12
N PRO A 199 1.93 16.00 10.13
CA PRO A 199 2.94 15.28 10.91
C PRO A 199 2.66 15.23 12.42
N ASP A 200 2.05 16.26 13.01
CA ASP A 200 1.64 16.24 14.43
C ASP A 200 0.53 15.20 14.64
N LEU A 201 -0.44 15.10 13.71
CA LEU A 201 -1.49 14.08 13.77
C LEU A 201 -0.94 12.64 13.66
N PHE A 202 0.06 12.42 12.81
CA PHE A 202 0.71 11.11 12.70
C PHE A 202 1.47 10.74 13.97
N GLN A 203 2.16 11.72 14.56
CA GLN A 203 2.89 11.55 15.80
C GLN A 203 1.94 11.21 16.96
N ASP A 204 0.87 11.98 17.15
CA ASP A 204 -0.13 11.72 18.18
C ASP A 204 -0.72 10.31 18.05
N ARG A 205 -1.05 9.90 16.83
CA ARG A 205 -1.56 8.56 16.57
C ARG A 205 -0.54 7.46 16.87
N ALA A 206 0.74 7.69 16.56
CA ALA A 206 1.81 6.75 16.87
C ALA A 206 1.99 6.55 18.38
N LEU A 207 1.90 7.63 19.17
CA LEU A 207 1.96 7.57 20.63
C LEU A 207 0.75 6.83 21.22
N ASP A 208 -0.46 7.09 20.71
CA ASP A 208 -1.67 6.40 21.14
C ASP A 208 -1.64 4.91 20.81
N PHE A 209 -1.10 4.53 19.65
CA PHE A 209 -0.90 3.14 19.27
C PHE A 209 0.02 2.40 20.27
N ILE A 210 1.15 3.02 20.67
CA ILE A 210 2.04 2.44 21.69
C ILE A 210 1.29 2.21 23.01
N ARG A 211 0.50 3.19 23.45
CA ARG A 211 -0.29 3.12 24.70
C ARG A 211 -1.35 2.02 24.65
N ALA A 212 -2.04 1.90 23.52
CA ALA A 212 -3.13 0.96 23.31
C ALA A 212 -2.64 -0.49 23.23
N HIS A 213 -1.46 -0.71 22.63
CA HIS A 213 -0.93 -2.04 22.33
C HIS A 213 0.26 -2.47 23.19
N ARG A 214 0.51 -1.78 24.31
CA ARG A 214 1.64 -2.09 25.22
C ARG A 214 1.66 -3.53 25.75
N ASP A 215 0.52 -4.22 25.77
CA ASP A 215 0.36 -5.56 26.35
C ASP A 215 0.48 -6.69 25.29
N GLU A 216 0.78 -6.35 24.03
CA GLU A 216 0.97 -7.30 22.92
C GLU A 216 2.12 -6.87 21.99
N PRO A 217 2.76 -7.79 21.23
CA PRO A 217 3.82 -7.38 20.31
C PRO A 217 3.26 -6.55 19.16
N PHE A 218 3.91 -5.43 18.85
CA PHE A 218 3.50 -4.56 17.76
C PHE A 218 4.61 -4.20 16.77
N LEU A 219 4.18 -3.86 15.56
CA LEU A 219 4.95 -3.21 14.51
C LEU A 219 4.33 -1.82 14.30
N LEU A 220 5.09 -0.79 14.57
CA LEU A 220 4.74 0.60 14.33
C LEU A 220 5.64 1.16 13.24
N VAL A 221 5.06 1.63 12.15
CA VAL A 221 5.77 2.29 11.04
C VAL A 221 5.34 3.75 10.99
N VAL A 222 6.29 4.67 11.15
CA VAL A 222 6.04 6.12 11.15
C VAL A 222 6.76 6.71 9.95
N THR A 223 6.01 7.20 8.97
CA THR A 223 6.51 7.65 7.68
C THR A 223 6.11 9.10 7.39
N PRO A 224 6.48 10.08 8.24
CA PRO A 224 6.07 11.45 8.03
C PRO A 224 6.60 11.92 6.66
N ASN A 225 5.92 12.87 6.04
CA ASN A 225 6.41 13.55 4.85
C ASN A 225 7.56 14.53 5.15
N LEU A 226 8.18 14.47 6.34
CA LEU A 226 9.31 15.29 6.75
C LEU A 226 10.66 14.63 6.40
N PRO A 227 11.70 15.37 5.98
CA PRO A 227 11.71 16.82 5.73
C PRO A 227 11.30 17.28 4.31
N HIS A 228 10.71 16.43 3.47
CA HIS A 228 10.32 16.74 2.08
C HIS A 228 9.67 18.13 1.89
N ALA A 229 9.97 18.78 0.76
CA ALA A 229 9.37 20.05 0.35
C ALA A 229 7.83 20.00 0.21
N PRO A 230 7.11 21.12 0.37
CA PRO A 230 7.61 22.44 0.76
C PRO A 230 8.00 22.49 2.23
N SER A 231 8.88 23.42 2.60
CA SER A 231 9.26 23.63 4.01
C SER A 231 8.22 24.46 4.78
N ASP A 232 6.98 23.97 4.77
CA ASP A 232 5.80 24.62 5.33
C ASP A 232 5.51 24.11 6.75
N VAL A 233 6.23 24.66 7.72
CA VAL A 233 6.18 24.24 9.14
C VAL A 233 5.45 25.25 10.02
N PRO A 234 4.80 24.81 11.13
CA PRO A 234 4.16 25.72 12.07
C PRO A 234 5.13 26.70 12.74
N SER A 235 6.40 26.32 12.86
CA SER A 235 7.46 27.13 13.45
C SER A 235 8.80 26.81 12.80
N GLN A 236 9.62 27.84 12.57
CA GLN A 236 11.01 27.73 12.08
C GLN A 236 12.04 27.70 13.22
N GLU A 237 11.61 27.74 14.48
CA GLU A 237 12.51 27.61 15.63
C GLU A 237 13.25 26.26 15.63
N PRO A 238 14.52 26.20 16.07
CA PRO A 238 15.32 27.30 16.63
C PRO A 238 16.02 28.18 15.57
N TYR A 239 15.75 27.99 14.28
CA TYR A 239 16.48 28.63 13.18
C TYR A 239 15.86 29.95 12.72
N ALA A 240 14.78 30.43 13.33
CA ALA A 240 13.99 31.57 12.85
C ALA A 240 14.82 32.84 12.62
N ASP A 241 15.84 33.06 13.45
CA ASP A 241 16.73 34.22 13.41
C ASP A 241 17.97 34.04 12.52
N GLU A 242 18.15 32.87 11.88
CA GLU A 242 19.27 32.62 10.98
C GLU A 242 19.14 33.42 9.67
N ASP A 243 20.27 33.94 9.17
CA ASP A 243 20.37 34.71 7.91
C ASP A 243 20.34 33.77 6.67
N TRP A 244 19.29 32.95 6.61
CA TRP A 244 19.03 31.94 5.59
C TRP A 244 17.73 32.26 4.86
N PRO A 245 17.55 31.87 3.58
CA PRO A 245 16.23 31.77 2.98
C PRO A 245 15.21 31.03 3.85
N SER A 246 13.94 31.45 3.78
CA SER A 246 12.86 30.86 4.58
C SER A 246 12.71 29.35 4.35
N ALA A 247 12.92 28.89 3.11
CA ALA A 247 12.89 27.46 2.79
C ALA A 247 13.97 26.68 3.57
N ASP A 248 15.19 27.23 3.66
CA ASP A 248 16.29 26.59 4.38
C ASP A 248 16.05 26.56 5.90
N ARG A 249 15.53 27.64 6.50
CA ARG A 249 15.12 27.64 7.92
C ARG A 249 14.02 26.62 8.19
N GLY A 250 13.01 26.57 7.30
CA GLY A 250 11.94 25.59 7.38
C GLY A 250 12.47 24.16 7.29
N HIS A 251 13.36 23.87 6.35
CA HIS A 251 14.01 22.57 6.18
C HIS A 251 14.78 22.13 7.42
N ALA A 252 15.61 23.02 7.97
CA ALA A 252 16.33 22.76 9.21
C ALA A 252 15.37 22.46 10.37
N ALA A 253 14.26 23.21 10.48
CA ALA A 253 13.23 22.96 11.48
C ALA A 253 12.49 21.62 11.25
N GLN A 254 12.26 21.21 9.99
CA GLN A 254 11.69 19.89 9.68
C GLN A 254 12.59 18.75 10.14
N VAL A 255 13.91 18.84 9.89
CA VAL A 255 14.88 17.83 10.34
C VAL A 255 14.96 17.76 11.87
N THR A 256 15.03 18.90 12.56
CA THR A 256 14.97 18.94 14.04
C THR A 256 13.64 18.41 14.60
N ARG A 257 12.54 18.56 13.85
CA ARG A 257 11.25 17.98 14.23
C ARG A 257 11.23 16.46 14.08
N VAL A 258 11.86 15.90 13.05
CA VAL A 258 12.05 14.43 12.94
C VAL A 258 12.82 13.90 14.16
N ASP A 259 13.88 14.58 14.58
CA ASP A 259 14.62 14.25 15.81
C ASP A 259 13.72 14.26 17.05
N THR A 260 12.89 15.30 17.18
CA THR A 260 11.96 15.47 18.30
C THR A 260 10.94 14.34 18.35
N TYR A 261 10.29 14.03 17.22
CA TYR A 261 9.28 12.95 17.14
C TYR A 261 9.87 11.59 17.47
N VAL A 262 11.08 11.28 16.98
CA VAL A 262 11.77 10.04 17.34
C VAL A 262 12.06 10.01 18.85
N GLY A 263 12.51 11.12 19.43
CA GLY A 263 12.71 11.27 20.87
C GLY A 263 11.44 11.01 21.68
N GLU A 264 10.31 11.57 21.26
CA GLU A 264 9.01 11.37 21.90
C GLU A 264 8.51 9.93 21.82
N LEU A 265 8.70 9.24 20.68
CA LEU A 265 8.40 7.81 20.57
C LEU A 265 9.22 7.00 21.58
N VAL A 266 10.52 7.31 21.73
CA VAL A 266 11.39 6.67 22.73
C VAL A 266 10.97 7.00 24.16
N ASP A 267 10.61 8.25 24.44
CA ASP A 267 10.15 8.70 25.74
C ASP A 267 8.82 7.99 26.12
N GLU A 268 7.90 7.80 25.17
CA GLU A 268 6.65 7.05 25.38
C GLU A 268 6.89 5.55 25.58
N LEU A 269 7.78 4.93 24.81
CA LEU A 269 8.21 3.55 25.07
C LEU A 269 8.81 3.39 26.48
N ALA A 270 9.51 4.42 26.99
CA ALA A 270 10.02 4.44 28.36
C ALA A 270 8.87 4.53 29.37
N ALA A 271 7.90 5.43 29.15
CA ALA A 271 6.73 5.61 30.00
C ALA A 271 5.90 4.31 30.11
N GLN A 272 5.75 3.58 29.01
CA GLN A 272 5.05 2.30 28.96
C GLN A 272 5.91 1.09 29.39
N LYS A 273 7.19 1.31 29.75
CA LYS A 273 8.15 0.26 30.17
C LYS A 273 8.45 -0.77 29.08
N LEU A 274 8.49 -0.33 27.83
CA LEU A 274 8.69 -1.16 26.64
C LEU A 274 10.13 -1.12 26.09
N LEU A 275 11.00 -0.22 26.56
CA LEU A 275 12.34 0.01 25.99
C LEU A 275 13.16 -1.27 25.77
N GLU A 276 13.28 -2.14 26.77
CA GLU A 276 14.09 -3.36 26.68
C GLU A 276 13.48 -4.42 25.73
N SER A 277 12.22 -4.25 25.38
CA SER A 277 11.45 -5.14 24.49
C SER A 277 11.23 -4.57 23.10
N THR A 278 11.76 -3.39 22.78
CA THR A 278 11.51 -2.71 21.49
C THR A 278 12.79 -2.54 20.70
N VAL A 279 12.72 -2.81 19.39
CA VAL A 279 13.76 -2.41 18.42
C VAL A 279 13.28 -1.19 17.67
N VAL A 280 14.06 -0.10 17.72
CA VAL A 280 13.82 1.14 16.98
C VAL A 280 14.79 1.20 15.81
N LEU A 281 14.25 1.39 14.59
CA LEU A 281 15.00 1.60 13.37
C LEU A 281 14.65 2.99 12.81
N VAL A 282 15.65 3.80 12.46
CA VAL A 282 15.44 5.12 11.83
C VAL A 282 16.25 5.19 10.55
N THR A 283 15.60 5.55 9.45
CA THR A 283 16.22 5.62 8.11
C THR A 283 15.51 6.66 7.22
N SER A 284 16.04 6.91 6.03
CA SER A 284 15.41 7.75 4.99
C SER A 284 14.88 6.92 3.81
N ASP A 285 13.97 7.47 3.01
CA ASP A 285 13.54 6.85 1.75
C ASP A 285 14.50 7.12 0.58
N ASN A 286 15.22 8.24 0.54
CA ASN A 286 16.27 8.53 -0.44
C ASN A 286 17.19 9.66 0.05
N GLY A 287 18.15 10.06 -0.79
CA GLY A 287 19.00 11.21 -0.54
C GLY A 287 18.25 12.56 -0.49
N PRO A 288 18.94 13.66 -0.16
CA PRO A 288 18.32 14.95 0.12
C PRO A 288 17.80 15.63 -1.14
N HIS A 289 16.86 16.55 -0.93
CA HIS A 289 16.14 17.25 -1.98
C HIS A 289 16.59 18.72 -2.11
N GLU A 290 16.22 19.36 -3.22
CA GLU A 290 16.39 20.80 -3.43
C GLU A 290 15.07 21.50 -3.82
N GLU A 291 13.98 20.72 -3.85
CA GLU A 291 12.62 21.18 -4.09
C GLU A 291 12.20 22.26 -3.09
N GLY A 292 11.27 23.13 -3.50
CA GLY A 292 10.76 24.18 -2.61
C GLY A 292 11.75 25.33 -2.33
N GLY A 293 12.92 25.34 -2.98
CA GLY A 293 13.94 26.38 -2.81
C GLY A 293 14.99 26.08 -1.74
N VAL A 294 15.02 24.84 -1.23
CA VAL A 294 16.03 24.38 -0.27
C VAL A 294 17.40 24.26 -0.94
N ASP A 295 18.44 24.65 -0.21
CA ASP A 295 19.84 24.50 -0.57
C ASP A 295 20.51 23.39 0.27
N PRO A 296 20.51 22.13 -0.21
CA PRO A 296 21.09 21.01 0.55
C PRO A 296 22.60 21.18 0.82
N ASP A 297 23.30 21.98 0.02
CA ASP A 297 24.75 22.22 0.18
C ASP A 297 25.05 23.09 1.40
N ARG A 298 24.12 23.95 1.82
CA ARG A 298 24.30 24.77 3.03
C ARG A 298 24.44 23.90 4.27
N PHE A 299 23.73 22.78 4.29
CA PHE A 299 23.66 21.87 5.41
C PHE A 299 24.62 20.69 5.27
N ASP A 300 25.46 20.65 4.24
CA ASP A 300 26.29 19.48 3.94
C ASP A 300 25.44 18.19 3.92
N ALA A 301 24.23 18.25 3.33
CA ALA A 301 23.19 17.24 3.50
C ALA A 301 23.59 15.83 3.00
N ASN A 302 24.64 15.74 2.18
CA ASN A 302 25.22 14.49 1.70
C ASN A 302 26.60 14.17 2.26
N GLY A 303 27.21 15.07 3.05
CA GLY A 303 28.59 14.94 3.47
C GLY A 303 29.53 14.73 2.27
N PRO A 304 30.40 13.70 2.27
CA PRO A 304 31.37 13.47 1.20
C PRO A 304 30.77 12.87 -0.09
N LEU A 305 29.45 12.64 -0.15
CA LEU A 305 28.81 11.89 -1.22
C LEU A 305 28.35 12.80 -2.37
N THR A 306 28.43 12.30 -3.61
CA THR A 306 28.00 13.04 -4.81
C THR A 306 26.54 12.77 -5.16
N GLY A 307 25.82 13.81 -5.60
CA GLY A 307 24.45 13.71 -6.12
C GLY A 307 23.36 13.88 -5.05
N TYR A 308 22.12 14.02 -5.48
CA TYR A 308 20.94 14.30 -4.65
C TYR A 308 19.81 13.33 -5.01
N LYS A 309 18.63 13.50 -4.43
CA LYS A 309 17.40 12.85 -4.89
C LYS A 309 17.33 12.83 -6.43
N ARG A 310 16.98 11.66 -7.00
CA ARG A 310 17.00 11.26 -8.43
C ARG A 310 18.34 10.83 -9.00
N ASN A 311 19.47 11.18 -8.40
CA ASN A 311 20.78 10.70 -8.87
C ASN A 311 21.02 9.27 -8.41
N LEU A 312 21.66 8.43 -9.25
CA LEU A 312 22.12 7.10 -8.84
C LEU A 312 23.54 7.10 -8.23
N TYR A 313 24.15 8.29 -8.13
CA TYR A 313 25.36 8.52 -7.32
C TYR A 313 25.07 8.32 -5.82
N GLU A 314 26.10 8.14 -4.99
CA GLU A 314 26.01 7.79 -3.58
C GLU A 314 25.09 8.75 -2.80
N GLY A 315 25.15 10.05 -3.05
CA GLY A 315 24.31 11.04 -2.35
C GLY A 315 22.83 10.97 -2.72
N GLY A 316 22.44 10.25 -3.77
CA GLY A 316 21.02 10.03 -4.08
C GLY A 316 20.44 8.74 -3.48
N VAL A 317 21.28 7.76 -3.14
CA VAL A 317 20.85 6.42 -2.72
C VAL A 317 21.44 5.92 -1.41
N ARG A 318 22.53 6.50 -0.89
CA ARG A 318 23.08 6.18 0.43
C ARG A 318 22.41 7.07 1.47
N ILE A 319 21.92 6.45 2.53
CA ILE A 319 21.01 7.06 3.51
C ILE A 319 21.48 6.77 4.94
N PRO A 320 21.08 7.57 5.95
CA PRO A 320 21.36 7.21 7.33
C PRO A 320 20.53 5.99 7.74
N LEU A 321 21.09 5.12 8.59
CA LEU A 321 20.36 4.03 9.24
C LEU A 321 20.90 3.81 10.66
N ILE A 322 20.01 3.95 11.64
CA ILE A 322 20.30 3.75 13.06
C ILE A 322 19.40 2.62 13.57
N ALA A 323 20.00 1.65 14.27
CA ALA A 323 19.26 0.62 15.00
C ALA A 323 19.53 0.70 16.51
N TRP A 324 18.49 0.81 17.32
CA TRP A 324 18.61 1.03 18.76
C TRP A 324 17.65 0.14 19.55
N ALA A 325 18.16 -0.53 20.58
CA ALA A 325 17.40 -1.38 21.50
C ALA A 325 18.22 -1.66 22.76
N PRO A 326 18.00 -0.95 23.87
CA PRO A 326 18.77 -1.11 25.11
C PRO A 326 18.78 -2.58 25.59
N GLY A 327 19.97 -3.11 25.92
CA GLY A 327 20.15 -4.50 26.36
C GLY A 327 19.97 -5.57 25.27
N ARG A 328 19.64 -5.16 24.04
CA ARG A 328 19.51 -6.05 22.87
C ARG A 328 20.53 -5.74 21.77
N ILE A 329 20.76 -4.48 21.44
CA ILE A 329 21.74 -4.07 20.42
C ILE A 329 22.99 -3.58 21.13
N GLN A 330 24.16 -4.03 20.67
CA GLN A 330 25.44 -3.53 21.17
C GLN A 330 25.75 -2.18 20.51
N PRO A 331 26.15 -1.15 21.28
CA PRO A 331 26.59 0.11 20.71
C PRO A 331 27.76 -0.09 19.75
N GLY A 332 27.74 0.56 18.58
CA GLY A 332 28.82 0.45 17.61
C GLY A 332 28.52 1.04 16.24
N VAL A 333 29.45 0.79 15.32
CA VAL A 333 29.37 1.22 13.91
C VAL A 333 29.57 -0.02 13.04
N THR A 334 28.81 -0.12 11.95
CA THR A 334 28.94 -1.20 10.96
C THR A 334 28.98 -0.64 9.54
N ASP A 335 29.87 -1.22 8.73
CA ASP A 335 30.04 -0.97 7.30
C ASP A 335 29.39 -2.06 6.44
N ARG A 336 28.58 -2.94 7.05
CA ARG A 336 27.79 -3.92 6.30
C ARG A 336 26.93 -3.19 5.27
N VAL A 337 27.22 -3.45 4.00
CA VAL A 337 26.37 -3.03 2.87
C VAL A 337 24.94 -3.52 3.11
N THR A 338 24.02 -2.58 3.31
CA THR A 338 22.63 -2.81 3.71
C THR A 338 21.74 -2.00 2.80
N GLN A 339 20.76 -2.62 2.15
CA GLN A 339 19.74 -1.90 1.38
C GLN A 339 18.39 -2.06 2.09
N GLN A 340 17.45 -1.13 1.88
CA GLN A 340 16.10 -1.21 2.44
C GLN A 340 15.38 -2.56 2.15
N THR A 341 15.74 -3.25 1.07
CA THR A 341 15.26 -4.61 0.78
C THR A 341 15.56 -5.61 1.90
N ASP A 342 16.60 -5.36 2.70
CA ASP A 342 16.98 -6.17 3.87
C ASP A 342 16.02 -6.06 5.04
N LEU A 343 15.15 -5.04 5.08
CA LEU A 343 14.24 -4.86 6.22
C LEU A 343 13.24 -6.00 6.31
N LEU A 344 12.54 -6.38 5.24
CA LEU A 344 11.56 -7.47 5.30
C LEU A 344 12.15 -8.75 5.94
N PRO A 345 13.25 -9.35 5.45
CA PRO A 345 13.79 -10.56 6.05
C PRO A 345 14.34 -10.31 7.48
N THR A 346 14.85 -9.12 7.77
CA THR A 346 15.31 -8.75 9.13
C THR A 346 14.15 -8.71 10.12
N LEU A 347 13.04 -8.07 9.76
CA LEU A 347 11.84 -7.96 10.60
C LEU A 347 11.18 -9.34 10.80
N ALA A 348 11.13 -10.16 9.75
CA ALA A 348 10.65 -11.54 9.84
C ALA A 348 11.47 -12.38 10.84
N ASP A 349 12.81 -12.28 10.77
CA ASP A 349 13.69 -12.97 11.72
C ASP A 349 13.53 -12.46 13.15
N LEU A 350 13.39 -11.14 13.36
CA LEU A 350 13.13 -10.56 14.68
C LEU A 350 11.82 -11.07 15.30
N ALA A 351 10.80 -11.26 14.47
CA ALA A 351 9.50 -11.83 14.86
C ALA A 351 9.52 -13.37 14.98
N GLY A 352 10.57 -14.03 14.52
CA GLY A 352 10.71 -15.49 14.53
C GLY A 352 9.76 -16.19 13.55
N VAL A 353 9.49 -15.57 12.40
CA VAL A 353 8.63 -16.10 11.32
C VAL A 353 9.47 -16.24 10.04
N PRO A 354 9.33 -17.34 9.28
CA PRO A 354 9.99 -17.44 7.99
C PRO A 354 9.34 -16.48 6.98
N GLY A 355 10.10 -15.52 6.47
CA GLY A 355 9.62 -14.62 5.40
C GLY A 355 9.43 -15.34 4.05
N PRO A 356 8.88 -14.61 3.05
CA PRO A 356 8.84 -15.05 1.66
C PRO A 356 10.25 -15.33 1.13
N ARG A 357 10.39 -16.31 0.24
CA ARG A 357 11.68 -16.73 -0.33
C ARG A 357 12.00 -16.06 -1.67
N ASP A 358 11.03 -15.39 -2.27
CA ASP A 358 11.09 -14.67 -3.54
C ASP A 358 11.43 -13.19 -3.32
N ILE A 359 12.46 -12.91 -2.51
CA ILE A 359 12.91 -11.56 -2.15
C ILE A 359 14.41 -11.40 -2.41
N ASP A 360 14.85 -10.16 -2.60
CA ASP A 360 16.26 -9.81 -2.87
C ASP A 360 17.06 -9.53 -1.58
N GLY A 361 16.35 -9.13 -0.51
CA GLY A 361 16.93 -8.77 0.77
C GLY A 361 17.65 -9.91 1.51
N ARG A 362 18.63 -9.54 2.34
CA ARG A 362 19.35 -10.42 3.27
C ARG A 362 19.26 -9.87 4.68
N SER A 363 18.75 -10.69 5.59
CA SER A 363 18.60 -10.32 6.99
C SER A 363 19.92 -9.94 7.65
N PHE A 364 19.90 -8.83 8.40
CA PHE A 364 20.97 -8.41 9.31
C PHE A 364 20.56 -8.55 10.78
N SER A 365 19.50 -9.31 11.08
CA SER A 365 19.01 -9.50 12.45
C SER A 365 20.06 -10.09 13.40
N SER A 366 21.10 -10.75 12.87
CA SER A 366 22.24 -11.26 13.64
C SER A 366 23.13 -10.15 14.24
N LEU A 367 23.08 -8.93 13.69
CA LEU A 367 23.71 -7.75 14.30
C LEU A 367 22.85 -7.18 15.44
N LEU A 368 21.55 -7.48 15.45
CA LEU A 368 20.57 -6.88 16.37
C LEU A 368 20.35 -7.74 17.64
N GLN A 369 21.44 -8.27 18.18
CA GLN A 369 21.45 -9.20 19.31
C GLN A 369 22.57 -8.86 20.30
N PRO A 370 22.45 -9.25 21.59
CA PRO A 370 23.43 -8.88 22.62
C PRO A 370 24.83 -9.43 22.34
N ARG A 371 24.89 -10.52 21.57
CA ARG A 371 26.12 -11.11 21.06
C ARG A 371 26.00 -11.15 19.55
N PRO A 372 26.37 -10.06 18.86
CA PRO A 372 26.22 -10.00 17.41
C PRO A 372 27.12 -11.04 16.75
N THR A 373 26.63 -11.63 15.67
CA THR A 373 27.41 -12.52 14.80
C THR A 373 27.45 -11.95 13.39
N ALA A 374 28.34 -12.46 12.54
CA ALA A 374 28.41 -12.07 11.14
C ALA A 374 27.02 -12.16 10.48
N ALA A 375 26.60 -11.09 9.82
CA ALA A 375 25.39 -11.07 9.00
C ALA A 375 25.70 -11.54 7.58
N ALA A 376 24.69 -12.07 6.90
CA ALA A 376 24.82 -12.40 5.49
C ALA A 376 25.11 -11.12 4.69
N ALA A 377 26.14 -11.18 3.85
CA ALA A 377 26.47 -10.09 2.93
C ALA A 377 25.51 -10.11 1.73
N GLN A 378 25.20 -8.92 1.23
CA GLN A 378 24.57 -8.79 -0.08
C GLN A 378 25.59 -9.12 -1.18
N PRO A 379 25.26 -9.98 -2.17
CA PRO A 379 26.18 -10.25 -3.27
C PRO A 379 26.39 -8.98 -4.11
N TYR A 380 25.33 -8.20 -4.34
CA TYR A 380 25.36 -6.89 -4.97
C TYR A 380 24.07 -6.11 -4.63
N LEU A 381 24.06 -4.81 -4.89
CA LEU A 381 22.87 -3.96 -4.88
C LEU A 381 22.50 -3.58 -6.32
N TYR A 382 21.21 -3.46 -6.63
CA TYR A 382 20.71 -2.98 -7.92
C TYR A 382 19.79 -1.77 -7.73
N PHE A 383 19.87 -0.82 -8.66
CA PHE A 383 19.08 0.40 -8.67
C PHE A 383 18.58 0.69 -10.09
N TRP A 384 17.35 1.19 -10.18
CA TRP A 384 16.74 1.68 -11.42
C TRP A 384 16.17 3.08 -11.20
N ARG A 385 16.25 3.92 -12.24
CA ARG A 385 15.59 5.22 -12.29
C ARG A 385 15.07 5.52 -13.69
N LEU A 386 13.77 5.81 -13.76
CA LEU A 386 13.15 6.62 -14.80
C LEU A 386 12.18 7.59 -14.11
N ASP A 387 12.52 8.87 -14.08
CA ASP A 387 11.77 9.91 -13.37
C ASP A 387 11.67 11.17 -14.24
N ASN A 388 10.51 11.82 -14.18
CA ASN A 388 10.26 13.05 -14.93
C ASN A 388 10.75 14.30 -14.19
N GLY A 389 11.04 14.18 -12.89
CA GLY A 389 11.50 15.27 -12.05
C GLY A 389 12.89 15.74 -12.46
N ASN A 390 13.08 17.05 -12.41
CA ASN A 390 14.29 17.68 -12.91
C ASN A 390 14.58 18.94 -12.09
N THR A 391 15.53 18.82 -11.17
CA THR A 391 15.97 19.91 -10.31
C THR A 391 17.37 20.37 -10.71
N LYS A 392 17.72 21.62 -10.38
CA LYS A 392 18.90 22.30 -10.96
C LYS A 392 20.21 21.60 -10.59
N ARG A 393 20.44 21.28 -9.32
CA ARG A 393 21.68 20.62 -8.84
C ARG A 393 21.74 19.18 -9.27
N ALA A 394 20.66 18.42 -9.11
CA ALA A 394 20.63 17.01 -9.53
C ALA A 394 20.91 16.88 -11.05
N ARG A 395 20.39 17.82 -11.86
CA ARG A 395 20.66 17.89 -13.31
C ARG A 395 22.11 18.22 -13.60
N ALA A 396 22.70 19.15 -12.85
CA ALA A 396 24.09 19.55 -13.03
C ALA A 396 25.05 18.38 -12.73
N VAL A 397 24.83 17.66 -11.62
CA VAL A 397 25.62 16.49 -11.24
C VAL A 397 25.50 15.38 -12.29
N ASP A 398 24.30 15.11 -12.80
CA ASP A 398 24.08 14.03 -13.78
C ASP A 398 24.45 14.40 -15.23
N GLY A 399 25.06 15.56 -15.47
CA GLY A 399 25.39 16.03 -16.82
C GLY A 399 24.17 16.22 -17.73
N GLY A 400 23.00 16.52 -17.16
CA GLY A 400 21.73 16.67 -17.89
C GLY A 400 21.05 15.35 -18.29
N ARG A 401 21.43 14.21 -17.69
CA ARG A 401 20.91 12.88 -18.02
C ARG A 401 19.72 12.43 -17.15
N LEU A 402 19.17 13.30 -16.28
CA LEU A 402 18.16 12.90 -15.29
C LEU A 402 16.89 12.25 -15.88
N GLN A 403 16.48 12.68 -17.07
CA GLN A 403 15.27 12.17 -17.73
C GLN A 403 15.52 10.93 -18.60
N ARG A 404 16.74 10.36 -18.53
CA ARG A 404 17.07 9.13 -19.23
C ARG A 404 16.87 7.95 -18.28
N ALA A 405 16.52 6.80 -18.85
CA ALA A 405 16.60 5.53 -18.15
C ALA A 405 18.03 5.34 -17.64
N ALA A 406 18.14 5.05 -16.35
CA ALA A 406 19.42 4.84 -15.68
C ALA A 406 19.36 3.62 -14.77
N GLU A 407 20.49 2.93 -14.69
CA GLU A 407 20.68 1.78 -13.80
C GLU A 407 22.00 1.91 -13.05
N ALA A 408 22.06 1.35 -11.85
CA ALA A 408 23.32 1.21 -11.13
C ALA A 408 23.41 -0.15 -10.43
N VAL A 409 24.64 -0.62 -10.23
CA VAL A 409 24.94 -1.81 -9.45
C VAL A 409 26.15 -1.56 -8.55
N ARG A 410 26.10 -2.05 -7.31
CA ARG A 410 27.25 -2.09 -6.40
C ARG A 410 27.59 -3.54 -6.08
N GLU A 411 28.79 -3.99 -6.43
CA GLU A 411 29.33 -5.32 -6.06
C GLU A 411 30.63 -5.12 -5.27
N GLY A 412 30.57 -5.37 -3.96
CA GLY A 412 31.67 -5.02 -3.05
C GLY A 412 31.94 -3.51 -3.08
N ASN A 413 33.17 -3.13 -3.42
CA ASN A 413 33.59 -1.72 -3.51
C ASN A 413 33.35 -1.13 -4.91
N TRP A 414 33.09 -1.96 -5.92
CA TRP A 414 32.87 -1.47 -7.27
C TRP A 414 31.42 -1.04 -7.45
N LYS A 415 31.23 0.16 -8.00
CA LYS A 415 29.92 0.68 -8.38
C LYS A 415 29.95 1.10 -9.84
N ALA A 416 29.01 0.58 -10.63
CA ALA A 416 28.79 1.02 -12.01
C ALA A 416 27.45 1.75 -12.10
N ILE A 417 27.42 2.82 -12.87
CA ILE A 417 26.19 3.56 -13.22
C ILE A 417 26.14 3.65 -14.74
N ARG A 418 24.97 3.41 -15.33
CA ARG A 418 24.76 3.54 -16.76
C ARG A 418 23.50 4.33 -17.11
N TRP A 419 23.55 5.04 -18.23
CA TRP A 419 22.45 5.82 -18.78
C TRP A 419 22.17 5.45 -20.24
N ALA A 420 20.92 5.19 -20.56
CA ALA A 420 20.44 5.01 -21.91
C ALA A 420 20.54 6.34 -22.70
N PRO A 421 20.46 6.32 -24.04
CA PRO A 421 20.32 7.53 -24.84
C PRO A 421 18.98 8.28 -24.61
N GLY A 422 17.97 7.61 -24.06
CA GLY A 422 16.63 8.16 -23.77
C GLY A 422 15.93 7.37 -22.65
N GLU A 423 14.61 7.26 -22.71
CA GLU A 423 13.78 6.55 -21.70
C GLU A 423 13.71 5.03 -21.94
N ASP A 424 14.03 4.59 -23.16
CA ASP A 424 13.97 3.18 -23.54
C ASP A 424 15.13 2.37 -22.95
N ARG A 425 14.80 1.50 -21.99
CA ARG A 425 15.73 0.56 -21.36
C ARG A 425 16.22 -0.53 -22.31
N THR A 426 15.48 -0.86 -23.36
CA THR A 426 15.75 -2.04 -24.20
C THR A 426 16.83 -1.79 -25.25
N VAL A 427 17.36 -0.57 -25.32
CA VAL A 427 18.46 -0.22 -26.21
C VAL A 427 19.73 -1.06 -25.95
N PRO A 428 20.46 -1.46 -27.01
CA PRO A 428 21.68 -2.28 -26.87
C PRO A 428 22.74 -1.67 -25.94
N ASP A 429 23.45 -2.52 -25.20
CA ASP A 429 24.44 -2.13 -24.17
C ASP A 429 25.51 -1.14 -24.67
N ASP A 430 25.93 -1.24 -25.93
CA ASP A 430 26.93 -0.36 -26.56
C ASP A 430 26.44 1.08 -26.78
N ARG A 431 25.14 1.32 -26.65
CA ARG A 431 24.53 2.66 -26.67
C ARG A 431 24.40 3.28 -25.29
N TRP A 432 24.62 2.52 -24.23
CA TRP A 432 24.60 3.04 -22.87
C TRP A 432 25.91 3.75 -22.56
N GLN A 433 25.82 4.89 -21.89
CA GLN A 433 26.99 5.53 -21.29
C GLN A 433 27.22 4.88 -19.93
N VAL A 434 28.47 4.50 -19.61
CA VAL A 434 28.79 3.81 -18.36
C VAL A 434 29.91 4.54 -17.62
N GLU A 435 29.73 4.69 -16.32
CA GLU A 435 30.72 5.16 -15.36
C GLU A 435 30.99 4.04 -14.34
N LEU A 436 32.24 3.97 -13.86
CA LEU A 436 32.69 2.96 -12.89
C LEU A 436 33.52 3.63 -11.80
N TYR A 437 33.26 3.26 -10.54
CA TYR A 437 33.91 3.83 -9.35
C TYR A 437 34.37 2.73 -8.38
N ASP A 438 35.46 3.00 -7.66
CA ASP A 438 35.95 2.20 -6.53
C ASP A 438 35.68 2.95 -5.23
N LEU A 439 34.59 2.59 -4.53
CA LEU A 439 34.07 3.29 -3.36
C LEU A 439 35.00 3.24 -2.14
N ASP A 440 35.96 2.32 -2.10
CA ASP A 440 36.96 2.26 -1.03
C ASP A 440 37.98 3.41 -1.13
N ARG A 441 38.21 3.90 -2.35
CA ARG A 441 39.19 4.94 -2.66
C ARG A 441 38.57 6.27 -3.03
N ASP A 442 37.34 6.24 -3.54
CA ASP A 442 36.64 7.38 -4.09
C ASP A 442 35.15 7.32 -3.76
N LEU A 443 34.85 7.53 -2.48
CA LEU A 443 33.47 7.55 -1.96
C LEU A 443 32.61 8.66 -2.61
N GLY A 444 33.24 9.72 -3.10
CA GLY A 444 32.58 10.82 -3.79
C GLY A 444 32.38 10.59 -5.30
N GLU A 445 32.75 9.43 -5.85
CA GLU A 445 32.56 9.09 -7.27
C GLU A 445 33.11 10.16 -8.24
N THR A 446 34.29 10.68 -7.92
CA THR A 446 34.94 11.79 -8.66
C THR A 446 35.80 11.32 -9.83
N THR A 447 36.24 10.06 -9.84
CA THR A 447 37.17 9.49 -10.81
C THR A 447 36.55 8.31 -11.53
N ASN A 448 36.09 8.54 -12.77
CA ASN A 448 35.56 7.46 -13.61
C ASN A 448 36.67 6.50 -14.09
N LEU A 449 36.57 5.24 -13.67
CA LEU A 449 37.52 4.17 -13.93
C LEU A 449 37.11 3.24 -15.09
N ALA A 450 35.98 3.50 -15.77
CA ALA A 450 35.41 2.59 -16.76
C ALA A 450 36.37 2.25 -17.91
N ALA A 451 37.11 3.25 -18.41
CA ALA A 451 38.07 3.06 -19.50
C ALA A 451 39.31 2.25 -19.07
N ALA A 452 39.68 2.30 -17.79
CA ALA A 452 40.84 1.60 -17.24
C ALA A 452 40.52 0.15 -16.84
N HIS A 453 39.25 -0.18 -16.60
CA HIS A 453 38.79 -1.48 -16.10
C HIS A 453 37.62 -2.07 -16.92
N PRO A 454 37.78 -2.28 -18.24
CA PRO A 454 36.71 -2.79 -19.10
C PRO A 454 36.19 -4.17 -18.68
N GLU A 455 37.03 -4.99 -18.05
CA GLU A 455 36.65 -6.29 -17.50
C GLU A 455 35.64 -6.18 -16.34
N VAL A 456 35.82 -5.16 -15.48
CA VAL A 456 34.90 -4.89 -14.37
C VAL A 456 33.59 -4.33 -14.93
N VAL A 457 33.67 -3.39 -15.87
CA VAL A 457 32.48 -2.85 -16.58
C VAL A 457 31.65 -3.99 -17.17
N ASN A 458 32.27 -4.90 -17.93
CA ASN A 458 31.56 -6.01 -18.57
C ASN A 458 30.90 -6.93 -17.55
N ARG A 459 31.55 -7.21 -16.42
CA ARG A 459 30.97 -8.02 -15.33
C ARG A 459 29.74 -7.35 -14.73
N LEU A 460 29.85 -6.07 -14.36
CA LEU A 460 28.78 -5.32 -13.71
C LEU A 460 27.60 -5.03 -14.64
N VAL A 461 27.86 -4.74 -15.92
CA VAL A 461 26.80 -4.68 -16.96
C VAL A 461 26.10 -6.04 -17.12
N GLY A 462 26.85 -7.14 -16.97
CA GLY A 462 26.27 -8.48 -16.85
C GLY A 462 25.25 -8.60 -15.71
N LEU A 463 25.61 -8.13 -14.50
CA LEU A 463 24.71 -8.13 -13.33
C LEU A 463 23.49 -7.22 -13.53
N LEU A 464 23.68 -6.03 -14.11
CA LEU A 464 22.59 -5.10 -14.42
C LEU A 464 21.52 -5.75 -15.30
N ARG A 465 21.92 -6.53 -16.32
CA ARG A 465 20.99 -7.27 -17.17
C ARG A 465 20.27 -8.39 -16.42
N GLN A 466 20.99 -9.13 -15.58
CA GLN A 466 20.44 -10.26 -14.81
C GLN A 466 19.46 -9.83 -13.73
N SER A 467 19.60 -8.61 -13.21
CA SER A 467 18.78 -8.09 -12.11
C SER A 467 17.41 -7.59 -12.54
N TRP A 468 17.16 -7.49 -13.85
CA TRP A 468 15.88 -6.99 -14.36
C TRP A 468 15.03 -8.12 -14.91
N VAL A 469 13.76 -8.12 -14.50
CA VAL A 469 12.72 -8.98 -15.05
C VAL A 469 11.57 -8.10 -15.52
N ASP A 470 11.03 -8.34 -16.72
CA ASP A 470 9.94 -7.54 -17.28
C ASP A 470 8.62 -7.77 -16.53
N GLU A 471 8.32 -9.04 -16.21
CA GLU A 471 7.14 -9.43 -15.44
C GLU A 471 7.54 -10.30 -14.26
N VAL A 472 7.15 -9.91 -13.05
CA VAL A 472 7.50 -10.62 -11.82
C VAL A 472 6.24 -11.34 -11.33
N THR A 473 6.29 -12.66 -11.32
CA THR A 473 5.25 -13.48 -10.67
C THR A 473 5.70 -13.79 -9.26
N ARG A 474 5.01 -13.20 -8.27
CA ARG A 474 5.24 -13.47 -6.85
C ARG A 474 4.83 -14.88 -6.48
N GLU A 475 5.55 -15.49 -5.54
CA GLU A 475 5.09 -16.73 -4.93
C GLU A 475 4.04 -16.42 -3.87
N GLY A 476 2.89 -17.11 -3.93
CA GLY A 476 1.84 -16.93 -2.94
C GLY A 476 2.35 -17.19 -1.53
N TYR A 477 2.18 -16.21 -0.64
CA TYR A 477 2.55 -16.28 0.77
C TYR A 477 1.34 -15.95 1.63
N GLY A 478 0.77 -16.96 2.29
CA GLY A 478 -0.42 -16.80 3.11
C GLY A 478 -1.69 -17.18 2.37
N VAL A 479 -2.79 -16.46 2.63
CA VAL A 479 -4.13 -16.86 2.17
C VAL A 479 -4.71 -15.86 1.17
N GLU A 480 -5.34 -16.39 0.13
CA GLU A 480 -6.13 -15.64 -0.85
C GLU A 480 -7.55 -16.20 -0.88
N LEU A 481 -8.52 -15.34 -1.16
CA LEU A 481 -9.93 -15.70 -1.34
C LEU A 481 -10.40 -15.25 -2.72
N ASP A 482 -10.77 -16.22 -3.54
CA ASP A 482 -11.36 -16.00 -4.86
C ASP A 482 -12.88 -15.82 -4.72
N THR A 483 -13.38 -14.69 -5.22
CA THR A 483 -14.78 -14.28 -5.14
C THR A 483 -15.20 -13.58 -6.43
N PRO A 484 -16.48 -13.69 -6.85
CA PRO A 484 -17.01 -12.77 -7.85
C PRO A 484 -17.03 -11.33 -7.30
N ASP A 485 -17.10 -10.33 -8.18
CA ASP A 485 -17.16 -8.92 -7.77
C ASP A 485 -18.50 -8.54 -7.09
N LEU A 486 -19.56 -9.31 -7.34
CA LEU A 486 -20.90 -9.08 -6.82
C LEU A 486 -21.50 -10.38 -6.29
N LEU A 487 -22.13 -10.29 -5.11
CA LEU A 487 -22.95 -11.33 -4.52
C LEU A 487 -24.42 -10.89 -4.54
N LEU A 488 -25.33 -11.81 -4.86
CA LEU A 488 -26.76 -11.54 -4.97
C LEU A 488 -27.56 -12.30 -3.89
N PRO A 489 -28.57 -11.68 -3.26
CA PRO A 489 -29.42 -12.34 -2.28
C PRO A 489 -30.09 -13.61 -2.81
N GLY A 490 -30.12 -14.67 -2.01
CA GLY A 490 -30.73 -15.95 -2.37
C GLY A 490 -29.94 -16.82 -3.35
N VAL A 491 -28.75 -16.40 -3.77
CA VAL A 491 -27.85 -17.17 -4.66
C VAL A 491 -26.83 -17.96 -3.85
N THR A 492 -26.49 -19.15 -4.35
CA THR A 492 -25.38 -19.97 -3.82
C THR A 492 -24.17 -19.83 -4.73
N TYR A 493 -23.02 -19.52 -4.15
CA TYR A 493 -21.74 -19.38 -4.82
C TYR A 493 -20.77 -20.49 -4.39
N GLU A 494 -19.89 -20.92 -5.30
CA GLU A 494 -18.72 -21.72 -4.94
C GLU A 494 -17.53 -20.80 -4.78
N LEU A 495 -17.06 -20.61 -3.55
CA LEU A 495 -15.94 -19.73 -3.23
C LEU A 495 -14.72 -20.58 -2.88
N THR A 496 -13.58 -20.24 -3.45
CA THR A 496 -12.33 -20.99 -3.24
C THR A 496 -11.32 -20.11 -2.53
N ALA A 497 -10.72 -20.62 -1.45
CA ALA A 497 -9.56 -19.99 -0.85
C ALA A 497 -8.32 -20.86 -1.04
N THR A 498 -7.16 -20.22 -1.14
CA THR A 498 -5.88 -20.89 -1.30
C THR A 498 -4.92 -20.44 -0.20
N LEU A 499 -4.29 -21.38 0.50
CA LEU A 499 -3.16 -21.14 1.40
C LEU A 499 -1.87 -21.60 0.70
N ALA A 500 -0.94 -20.69 0.50
CA ALA A 500 0.32 -20.93 -0.21
C ALA A 500 1.53 -20.70 0.72
N ASN A 501 2.47 -21.66 0.71
CA ASN A 501 3.72 -21.56 1.45
C ASN A 501 4.82 -20.97 0.58
N GLY A 502 4.84 -19.65 0.44
CA GLY A 502 5.92 -18.91 -0.23
C GLY A 502 7.22 -18.81 0.57
N SER A 503 7.36 -19.53 1.69
CA SER A 503 8.56 -19.47 2.54
C SER A 503 9.56 -20.58 2.21
N ALA A 504 10.80 -20.45 2.68
CA ALA A 504 11.84 -21.47 2.51
C ALA A 504 11.71 -22.68 3.45
N VAL A 505 10.72 -22.71 4.35
CA VAL A 505 10.57 -23.79 5.34
C VAL A 505 9.21 -24.47 5.22
N PRO A 506 9.11 -25.78 5.53
CA PRO A 506 7.83 -26.46 5.53
C PRO A 506 6.91 -25.94 6.64
N TRP A 507 5.63 -25.94 6.33
CA TRP A 507 4.52 -25.58 7.19
C TRP A 507 3.78 -26.85 7.62
N THR A 508 3.26 -26.91 8.84
CA THR A 508 2.52 -28.06 9.36
C THR A 508 1.18 -27.64 9.96
N GLY A 509 0.19 -28.53 9.92
CA GLY A 509 -1.16 -28.24 10.43
C GLY A 509 -1.90 -27.19 9.60
N ALA A 510 -1.60 -27.13 8.29
CA ALA A 510 -2.20 -26.18 7.36
C ALA A 510 -3.71 -26.44 7.21
N ARG A 511 -4.54 -25.46 7.56
CA ARG A 511 -6.00 -25.53 7.44
C ARG A 511 -6.61 -24.18 7.08
N LEU A 512 -7.74 -24.22 6.40
CA LEU A 512 -8.50 -23.05 5.98
C LEU A 512 -9.89 -23.02 6.64
N VAL A 513 -10.32 -21.83 7.06
CA VAL A 513 -11.66 -21.60 7.63
C VAL A 513 -12.26 -20.36 7.00
N LEU A 514 -13.47 -20.48 6.44
CA LEU A 514 -14.25 -19.37 5.94
C LEU A 514 -15.29 -18.94 6.98
N SER A 515 -15.27 -17.65 7.33
CA SER A 515 -16.31 -16.96 8.09
C SER A 515 -17.12 -16.07 7.14
N ALA A 516 -18.44 -16.16 7.27
CA ALA A 516 -19.41 -15.33 6.57
C ALA A 516 -20.33 -14.62 7.59
N PRO A 517 -21.12 -13.61 7.16
CA PRO A 517 -22.08 -12.96 8.04
C PRO A 517 -23.07 -13.94 8.67
N ALA A 518 -23.68 -13.54 9.79
CA ALA A 518 -24.70 -14.34 10.44
C ALA A 518 -25.82 -14.69 9.45
N HIS A 519 -26.41 -15.88 9.63
CA HIS A 519 -27.50 -16.43 8.79
C HIS A 519 -27.12 -16.87 7.37
N TRP A 520 -25.89 -16.61 6.91
CA TRP A 520 -25.38 -17.22 5.68
C TRP A 520 -25.14 -18.71 5.89
N THR A 521 -25.39 -19.52 4.86
CA THR A 521 -25.07 -20.96 4.90
C THR A 521 -23.70 -21.16 4.26
N VAL A 522 -22.78 -21.80 4.98
CA VAL A 522 -21.42 -22.10 4.50
C VAL A 522 -21.17 -23.60 4.66
N GLU A 523 -21.03 -24.31 3.55
CA GLU A 523 -20.81 -25.76 3.53
C GLU A 523 -19.50 -26.08 2.80
N PRO A 524 -18.53 -26.77 3.45
CA PRO A 524 -17.31 -27.17 2.77
C PRO A 524 -17.60 -28.19 1.66
N ALA A 525 -17.13 -27.89 0.44
CA ALA A 525 -17.21 -28.79 -0.71
C ALA A 525 -15.98 -29.68 -0.85
N THR A 526 -14.82 -29.24 -0.33
CA THR A 526 -13.55 -29.99 -0.36
C THR A 526 -12.91 -30.08 1.03
N SER A 527 -11.90 -30.94 1.19
CA SER A 527 -11.19 -31.13 2.47
C SER A 527 -10.52 -29.83 2.95
N GLN A 528 -10.69 -29.51 4.22
CA GLN A 528 -10.24 -28.24 4.81
C GLN A 528 -8.80 -28.23 5.33
N GLY A 529 -8.01 -29.29 5.10
CA GLY A 529 -6.67 -29.35 5.68
C GLY A 529 -5.70 -30.36 5.06
N LEU A 530 -4.42 -30.00 5.15
CA LEU A 530 -3.26 -30.85 4.88
C LEU A 530 -2.33 -30.79 6.10
N GLY A 531 -1.85 -31.94 6.57
CA GLY A 531 -0.96 -31.99 7.73
C GLY A 531 0.41 -31.33 7.52
N ARG A 532 0.87 -31.18 6.27
CA ARG A 532 2.16 -30.58 5.91
C ARG A 532 2.11 -29.93 4.53
N LEU A 533 2.65 -28.72 4.42
CA LEU A 533 2.77 -27.95 3.18
C LEU A 533 4.26 -27.62 2.94
N ALA A 534 4.84 -28.20 1.88
CA ALA A 534 6.24 -27.96 1.52
C ALA A 534 6.47 -26.52 1.01
N PRO A 535 7.71 -26.01 1.00
CA PRO A 535 8.05 -24.75 0.31
C PRO A 535 7.52 -24.71 -1.13
N GLY A 536 6.90 -23.61 -1.52
CA GLY A 536 6.27 -23.40 -2.84
C GLY A 536 4.93 -24.15 -3.05
N ALA A 537 4.51 -25.01 -2.12
CA ALA A 537 3.27 -25.76 -2.24
C ALA A 537 2.06 -24.90 -1.84
N ARG A 538 0.89 -25.25 -2.40
CA ARG A 538 -0.40 -24.61 -2.11
C ARG A 538 -1.48 -25.63 -1.78
N VAL A 539 -2.48 -25.22 -1.02
CA VAL A 539 -3.70 -25.98 -0.76
C VAL A 539 -4.91 -25.08 -0.94
N SER A 540 -5.97 -25.62 -1.52
CA SER A 540 -7.21 -24.89 -1.70
C SER A 540 -8.39 -25.60 -1.05
N THR A 541 -9.32 -24.82 -0.52
CA THR A 541 -10.59 -25.31 -0.01
C THR A 541 -11.71 -24.52 -0.68
N THR A 542 -12.76 -25.22 -1.09
CA THR A 542 -13.93 -24.63 -1.72
C THR A 542 -15.13 -24.80 -0.80
N TRP A 543 -15.95 -23.76 -0.68
CA TRP A 543 -17.20 -23.78 0.07
C TRP A 543 -18.37 -23.40 -0.84
N ARG A 544 -19.52 -24.04 -0.61
CA ARG A 544 -20.80 -23.53 -1.09
C ARG A 544 -21.33 -22.52 -0.09
N VAL A 545 -21.49 -21.29 -0.54
CA VAL A 545 -21.90 -20.16 0.29
C VAL A 545 -23.22 -19.63 -0.25
N ARG A 546 -24.29 -19.76 0.55
CA ARG A 546 -25.62 -19.23 0.20
C ARG A 546 -25.86 -17.91 0.91
N VAL A 547 -26.08 -16.87 0.11
CA VAL A 547 -26.52 -15.55 0.58
C VAL A 547 -28.00 -15.65 0.95
N PRO A 548 -28.44 -15.17 2.13
CA PRO A 548 -29.86 -15.10 2.48
C PRO A 548 -30.66 -14.28 1.47
N GLU A 549 -31.96 -14.55 1.37
CA GLU A 549 -32.87 -13.85 0.45
C GLU A 549 -33.28 -12.47 1.00
N GLU A 550 -33.41 -12.36 2.32
CA GLU A 550 -33.53 -11.10 3.03
C GLU A 550 -32.13 -10.55 3.31
N SER A 551 -31.76 -9.46 2.64
CA SER A 551 -30.49 -8.78 2.85
C SER A 551 -30.66 -7.58 3.75
N THR A 552 -29.70 -7.37 4.64
CA THR A 552 -29.48 -6.08 5.30
C THR A 552 -28.90 -5.07 4.31
N THR A 553 -28.98 -3.78 4.66
CA THR A 553 -28.27 -2.71 3.95
C THR A 553 -26.80 -2.59 4.39
N GLU A 554 -26.40 -3.35 5.41
CA GLU A 554 -25.03 -3.37 5.93
C GLU A 554 -24.08 -4.06 4.96
N GLN A 555 -22.85 -3.54 4.86
CA GLN A 555 -21.79 -4.14 4.06
C GLN A 555 -21.52 -5.58 4.50
N TRP A 556 -21.49 -6.52 3.55
CA TRP A 556 -21.18 -7.91 3.84
C TRP A 556 -19.67 -8.13 3.88
N ARG A 557 -19.24 -9.04 4.75
CA ARG A 557 -17.83 -9.37 4.94
C ARG A 557 -17.61 -10.87 4.92
N LEU A 558 -16.80 -11.33 3.98
CA LEU A 558 -16.25 -12.68 3.96
C LEU A 558 -14.81 -12.63 4.42
N THR A 559 -14.46 -13.49 5.37
CA THR A 559 -13.10 -13.59 5.89
C THR A 559 -12.64 -15.03 5.83
N VAL A 560 -11.56 -15.30 5.11
CA VAL A 560 -10.87 -16.58 5.22
C VAL A 560 -9.67 -16.46 6.17
N SER A 561 -9.54 -17.43 7.06
CA SER A 561 -8.37 -17.59 7.92
C SER A 561 -7.61 -18.86 7.55
N GLY A 562 -6.31 -18.71 7.27
CA GLY A 562 -5.38 -19.81 7.09
C GLY A 562 -4.55 -20.00 8.35
N TYR A 563 -4.54 -21.21 8.92
CA TYR A 563 -3.76 -21.54 10.11
C TYR A 563 -2.67 -22.54 9.76
N THR A 564 -1.49 -22.34 10.32
CA THR A 564 -0.34 -23.24 10.15
C THR A 564 0.66 -23.07 11.29
N VAL A 565 1.69 -23.91 11.31
CA VAL A 565 2.84 -23.81 12.19
C VAL A 565 4.11 -23.86 11.34
N ALA A 566 5.05 -22.94 11.59
CA ALA A 566 6.37 -22.93 10.99
C ALA A 566 7.43 -22.74 12.08
N ARG A 567 8.43 -23.62 12.15
CA ARG A 567 9.47 -23.62 13.22
C ARG A 567 8.86 -23.54 14.63
N ASP A 568 7.84 -24.35 14.90
CA ASP A 568 7.09 -24.38 16.16
C ASP A 568 6.33 -23.06 16.51
N ALA A 569 6.32 -22.09 15.60
CA ALA A 569 5.56 -20.86 15.73
C ALA A 569 4.20 -20.97 15.01
N PRO A 570 3.07 -20.77 15.70
CA PRO A 570 1.77 -20.70 15.04
C PRO A 570 1.68 -19.43 14.19
N LEU A 571 1.15 -19.58 12.98
CA LEU A 571 0.88 -18.50 12.04
C LEU A 571 -0.62 -18.49 11.67
N THR A 572 -1.18 -17.30 11.56
CA THR A 572 -2.57 -17.07 11.14
C THR A 572 -2.61 -16.01 10.06
N PHE A 573 -2.92 -16.43 8.84
CA PHE A 573 -3.14 -15.54 7.70
C PHE A 573 -4.63 -15.19 7.58
N ARG A 574 -4.95 -13.99 7.11
CA ARG A 574 -6.33 -13.55 6.89
C ARG A 574 -6.43 -12.80 5.57
N ALA A 575 -7.44 -13.16 4.77
CA ALA A 575 -7.89 -12.36 3.64
C ALA A 575 -9.37 -12.03 3.83
N GLU A 576 -9.72 -10.79 3.53
CA GLU A 576 -11.08 -10.26 3.67
C GLU A 576 -11.56 -9.75 2.31
N ARG A 577 -12.84 -10.01 2.02
CA ARG A 577 -13.56 -9.40 0.91
C ARG A 577 -14.83 -8.75 1.42
N ARG A 578 -15.02 -7.49 1.04
CA ARG A 578 -16.19 -6.69 1.38
C ARG A 578 -17.09 -6.60 0.16
N PHE A 579 -18.39 -6.67 0.39
CA PHE A 579 -19.40 -6.56 -0.65
C PHE A 579 -20.46 -5.56 -0.23
N THR A 580 -20.82 -4.67 -1.14
CA THR A 580 -22.00 -3.82 -0.99
C THR A 580 -23.22 -4.63 -1.44
N PRO A 581 -24.23 -4.83 -0.59
CA PRO A 581 -25.45 -5.50 -0.99
C PRO A 581 -26.09 -4.75 -2.17
N PRO A 582 -26.65 -5.45 -3.17
CA PRO A 582 -27.36 -4.77 -4.25
C PRO A 582 -28.61 -4.08 -3.68
N PRO A 583 -29.09 -3.01 -4.33
CA PRO A 583 -30.36 -2.40 -3.95
C PRO A 583 -31.53 -3.41 -3.98
N PRO A 584 -32.63 -3.16 -3.24
CA PRO A 584 -33.79 -4.03 -3.28
C PRO A 584 -34.34 -4.17 -4.71
N PRO A 585 -34.75 -5.39 -5.12
CA PRO A 585 -35.36 -5.58 -6.43
C PRO A 585 -36.74 -4.91 -6.48
N PRO A 586 -37.22 -4.53 -7.68
CA PRO A 586 -38.52 -3.88 -7.83
C PRO A 586 -39.66 -4.75 -7.27
N THR A 587 -40.60 -4.09 -6.59
CA THR A 587 -41.80 -4.71 -6.01
C THR A 587 -43.10 -4.24 -6.64
N VAL A 588 -43.00 -3.30 -7.57
CA VAL A 588 -44.07 -2.84 -8.47
C VAL A 588 -43.49 -2.61 -9.86
N ASP A 589 -44.33 -2.57 -10.88
CA ASP A 589 -43.93 -2.10 -12.20
C ASP A 589 -43.34 -0.69 -12.09
N SER A 590 -42.19 -0.44 -12.73
CA SER A 590 -41.41 0.78 -12.49
C SER A 590 -40.62 1.21 -13.73
N TYR A 591 -40.39 2.51 -13.87
CA TYR A 591 -39.35 3.01 -14.77
C TYR A 591 -37.99 2.75 -14.13
N LEU A 592 -36.98 2.43 -14.96
CA LEU A 592 -35.61 2.24 -14.48
C LEU A 592 -35.03 3.51 -13.85
N SER A 593 -35.48 4.69 -14.30
CA SER A 593 -35.05 5.95 -13.71
C SER A 593 -35.62 6.24 -12.32
N ASP A 594 -36.60 5.46 -11.85
CA ASP A 594 -37.11 5.50 -10.48
C ASP A 594 -36.45 4.45 -9.57
N LEU A 595 -35.60 3.59 -10.14
CA LEU A 595 -34.94 2.50 -9.42
C LEU A 595 -33.47 2.82 -9.15
N PRO A 596 -32.92 2.39 -8.00
CA PRO A 596 -31.49 2.40 -7.78
C PRO A 596 -30.80 1.35 -8.67
N TRP A 597 -29.72 1.73 -9.34
CA TRP A 597 -28.82 0.81 -10.04
C TRP A 597 -27.76 0.25 -9.08
N ILE A 598 -27.15 -0.88 -9.47
CA ILE A 598 -25.95 -1.44 -8.83
C ILE A 598 -24.71 -0.66 -9.30
N THR A 599 -24.56 -0.51 -10.61
CA THR A 599 -23.46 0.24 -11.23
C THR A 599 -23.96 1.06 -12.42
N ALA A 600 -23.30 2.18 -12.67
CA ALA A 600 -23.50 3.02 -13.84
C ALA A 600 -22.13 3.53 -14.33
N VAL A 601 -21.70 3.05 -15.49
CA VAL A 601 -20.49 3.49 -16.19
C VAL A 601 -20.91 4.23 -17.45
N ASN A 602 -20.22 5.31 -17.76
CA ASN A 602 -20.57 6.17 -18.88
C ASN A 602 -19.33 6.82 -19.49
N GLY A 603 -19.28 6.91 -20.82
CA GLY A 603 -18.07 7.29 -21.54
C GLY A 603 -17.78 8.80 -21.49
N TRP A 604 -18.80 9.60 -21.16
CA TRP A 604 -18.66 11.05 -20.96
C TRP A 604 -19.75 11.54 -20.02
N GLY A 605 -19.36 12.13 -18.89
CA GLY A 605 -20.28 12.64 -17.89
C GLY A 605 -21.05 11.51 -17.19
N PRO A 606 -21.88 11.82 -16.19
CA PRO A 606 -22.68 10.81 -15.50
C PRO A 606 -23.82 10.28 -16.37
N VAL A 607 -24.38 9.13 -15.99
CA VAL A 607 -25.69 8.69 -16.48
C VAL A 607 -26.75 9.63 -15.91
N GLU A 608 -27.66 10.08 -16.75
CA GLU A 608 -28.69 11.04 -16.38
C GLU A 608 -30.06 10.35 -16.22
N LEU A 609 -30.80 10.77 -15.19
CA LEU A 609 -32.14 10.28 -14.88
C LEU A 609 -33.18 11.22 -15.50
N ASP A 610 -34.04 10.69 -16.37
CA ASP A 610 -35.13 11.40 -17.06
C ASP A 610 -34.69 12.54 -18.00
N THR A 611 -33.38 12.73 -18.16
CA THR A 611 -32.76 13.66 -19.11
C THR A 611 -31.67 12.96 -19.92
N SER A 612 -31.30 13.55 -21.05
CA SER A 612 -30.19 13.14 -21.90
C SER A 612 -28.85 13.40 -21.22
N ASN A 613 -27.79 12.69 -21.58
CA ASN A 613 -26.46 12.94 -21.01
C ASN A 613 -25.95 14.36 -21.33
N GLY A 614 -25.68 15.19 -20.31
CA GLY A 614 -25.28 16.60 -20.49
C GLY A 614 -23.79 16.93 -20.34
N LYS A 615 -22.94 15.90 -20.20
CA LYS A 615 -21.46 15.89 -20.30
C LYS A 615 -20.68 16.24 -19.04
N GLN A 616 -21.18 17.09 -18.16
CA GLN A 616 -20.38 17.64 -17.04
C GLN A 616 -20.86 17.15 -15.68
N ALA A 617 -22.02 17.61 -15.24
CA ALA A 617 -22.53 17.40 -13.89
C ALA A 617 -23.91 16.77 -13.92
N ALA A 618 -24.23 15.94 -12.93
CA ALA A 618 -25.55 15.33 -12.84
C ALA A 618 -26.66 16.39 -12.90
N GLY A 619 -27.66 16.16 -13.77
CA GLY A 619 -28.79 17.07 -13.99
C GLY A 619 -28.53 18.19 -15.00
N ASP A 620 -27.41 18.18 -15.73
CA ASP A 620 -27.13 19.16 -16.80
C ASP A 620 -27.72 18.76 -18.17
N GLY A 621 -28.36 17.60 -18.22
CA GLY A 621 -29.04 17.04 -19.38
C GLY A 621 -30.25 17.83 -19.88
N THR A 622 -30.44 17.85 -21.20
CA THR A 622 -31.71 18.28 -21.81
C THR A 622 -32.77 17.18 -21.71
N PRO A 623 -34.07 17.46 -21.89
CA PRO A 623 -35.07 16.40 -21.95
C PRO A 623 -34.72 15.32 -23.00
N ILE A 624 -34.94 14.05 -22.65
CA ILE A 624 -34.75 12.94 -23.59
C ILE A 624 -35.69 13.13 -24.77
N SER A 625 -35.14 13.19 -25.99
CA SER A 625 -35.97 13.32 -27.17
C SER A 625 -35.37 12.69 -28.42
N PHE A 626 -36.27 12.20 -29.28
CA PHE A 626 -35.94 11.64 -30.58
C PHE A 626 -36.81 12.28 -31.66
N ALA A 627 -36.16 12.90 -32.65
CA ALA A 627 -36.83 13.70 -33.68
C ALA A 627 -37.84 14.72 -33.11
N GLY A 628 -37.49 15.34 -31.97
CA GLY A 628 -38.30 16.33 -31.27
C GLY A 628 -39.47 15.77 -30.43
N ILE A 629 -39.66 14.45 -30.37
CA ILE A 629 -40.62 13.82 -29.46
C ILE A 629 -39.95 13.65 -28.10
N VAL A 630 -40.49 14.32 -27.07
CA VAL A 630 -39.93 14.30 -25.71
C VAL A 630 -40.50 13.13 -24.91
N HIS A 631 -39.62 12.42 -24.21
CA HIS A 631 -39.95 11.36 -23.28
C HIS A 631 -39.69 11.82 -21.85
N ALA A 632 -40.69 11.64 -20.98
CA ALA A 632 -40.61 12.13 -19.61
C ALA A 632 -39.76 11.24 -18.70
N LYS A 633 -39.54 9.97 -19.08
CA LYS A 633 -38.81 8.99 -18.30
C LYS A 633 -37.75 8.31 -19.14
N GLY A 634 -36.62 7.96 -18.51
CA GLY A 634 -35.57 7.18 -19.18
C GLY A 634 -34.18 7.43 -18.61
N LEU A 635 -33.18 6.88 -19.30
CA LEU A 635 -31.77 7.04 -18.93
C LEU A 635 -31.01 7.69 -20.09
N GLY A 636 -30.37 8.83 -19.83
CA GLY A 636 -29.46 9.48 -20.77
C GLY A 636 -28.04 8.98 -20.59
N VAL A 637 -27.43 8.44 -21.66
CA VAL A 637 -26.10 7.84 -21.63
C VAL A 637 -25.21 8.30 -22.79
N HIS A 638 -23.93 7.95 -22.72
CA HIS A 638 -22.92 8.21 -23.73
C HIS A 638 -22.00 6.99 -23.89
N SER A 639 -21.81 6.51 -25.12
CA SER A 639 -20.96 5.32 -25.35
C SER A 639 -19.48 5.55 -24.99
N TYR A 640 -18.75 4.60 -24.40
CA TYR A 640 -19.22 3.35 -23.82
C TYR A 640 -20.06 3.61 -22.56
N SER A 641 -21.23 2.98 -22.45
CA SER A 641 -21.99 2.98 -21.20
C SER A 641 -22.43 1.58 -20.81
N GLU A 642 -22.59 1.37 -19.50
CA GLU A 642 -23.15 0.17 -18.91
C GLU A 642 -23.90 0.53 -17.62
N VAL A 643 -25.19 0.24 -17.56
CA VAL A 643 -26.02 0.42 -16.36
C VAL A 643 -26.58 -0.92 -15.93
N THR A 644 -26.35 -1.29 -14.67
CA THR A 644 -26.76 -2.60 -14.11
C THR A 644 -27.81 -2.43 -13.02
N TYR A 645 -28.94 -3.13 -13.13
CA TYR A 645 -30.01 -3.14 -12.15
C TYR A 645 -30.19 -4.52 -11.52
N HIS A 646 -30.57 -4.54 -10.24
CA HIS A 646 -30.97 -5.75 -9.54
C HIS A 646 -32.47 -6.01 -9.74
N LEU A 647 -32.83 -7.08 -10.46
CA LEU A 647 -34.20 -7.52 -10.70
C LEU A 647 -34.69 -8.55 -9.68
N GLY A 648 -33.77 -9.27 -9.03
CA GLY A 648 -34.08 -10.30 -8.02
C GLY A 648 -34.95 -11.47 -8.52
N GLY A 649 -35.01 -11.73 -9.83
CA GLY A 649 -35.85 -12.78 -10.41
C GLY A 649 -37.34 -12.44 -10.52
N ARG A 650 -37.74 -11.20 -10.18
CA ARG A 650 -39.15 -10.79 -10.03
C ARG A 650 -39.76 -10.14 -11.28
N VAL A 651 -38.92 -9.75 -12.24
CA VAL A 651 -39.33 -9.03 -13.44
C VAL A 651 -39.54 -10.03 -14.57
N ALA A 652 -40.64 -9.89 -15.30
CA ALA A 652 -40.91 -10.69 -16.48
C ALA A 652 -40.48 -10.03 -17.78
N ARG A 653 -40.57 -8.70 -17.87
CA ARG A 653 -40.39 -8.00 -19.15
C ARG A 653 -39.68 -6.67 -18.96
N PHE A 654 -38.75 -6.36 -19.86
CA PHE A 654 -38.14 -5.05 -20.00
C PHE A 654 -38.55 -4.44 -21.34
N THR A 655 -38.96 -3.17 -21.33
CA THR A 655 -39.31 -2.41 -22.52
C THR A 655 -38.62 -1.05 -22.52
N SER A 656 -38.21 -0.57 -23.69
CA SER A 656 -37.67 0.79 -23.85
C SER A 656 -37.73 1.21 -25.32
N LEU A 657 -37.55 2.50 -25.58
CA LEU A 657 -37.24 3.05 -26.89
C LEU A 657 -35.81 3.60 -26.85
N VAL A 658 -34.88 2.97 -27.58
CA VAL A 658 -33.44 3.32 -27.52
C VAL A 658 -32.97 3.98 -28.82
N GLY A 659 -32.24 5.09 -28.71
CA GLY A 659 -31.79 5.81 -29.90
C GLY A 659 -30.79 6.92 -29.62
N ILE A 660 -30.24 7.50 -30.69
CA ILE A 660 -29.41 8.71 -30.61
C ILE A 660 -30.30 9.89 -30.20
N ASP A 661 -29.95 10.52 -29.10
CA ASP A 661 -30.70 11.60 -28.47
C ASP A 661 -30.46 12.95 -29.17
N ASP A 662 -31.48 13.83 -29.16
CA ASP A 662 -31.46 15.16 -29.77
C ASP A 662 -30.70 16.24 -28.95
N PHE A 663 -29.86 15.85 -27.99
CA PHE A 663 -29.05 16.74 -27.15
C PHE A 663 -28.40 17.91 -27.92
N SER A 664 -27.93 17.68 -29.15
CA SER A 664 -27.52 18.77 -30.06
C SER A 664 -27.59 18.36 -31.53
N ALA A 665 -27.84 19.35 -32.40
CA ALA A 665 -27.91 19.16 -33.85
C ALA A 665 -26.64 18.51 -34.46
N ARG A 666 -25.47 18.68 -33.81
CA ARG A 666 -24.21 18.04 -34.23
C ARG A 666 -24.17 16.55 -33.90
N GLN A 667 -24.78 16.13 -32.79
CA GLN A 667 -24.84 14.72 -32.39
C GLN A 667 -25.87 13.97 -33.21
N SER A 668 -27.08 14.52 -33.40
CA SER A 668 -28.15 13.88 -34.17
C SER A 668 -27.69 13.49 -35.60
N SER A 669 -26.77 14.24 -36.20
CA SER A 669 -26.27 13.96 -37.56
C SER A 669 -25.04 13.02 -37.63
N ARG A 670 -24.40 12.68 -36.50
CA ARG A 670 -23.10 11.96 -36.50
C ARG A 670 -23.04 10.74 -35.57
N GLY A 671 -23.90 10.68 -34.55
CA GLY A 671 -23.95 9.59 -33.59
C GLY A 671 -24.15 8.24 -34.27
N ASN A 672 -23.42 7.23 -33.81
CA ASN A 672 -23.58 5.84 -34.22
C ASN A 672 -23.28 4.89 -33.07
N THR A 673 -24.33 4.25 -32.55
CA THR A 673 -24.22 3.34 -31.40
C THR A 673 -24.88 2.01 -31.67
N ILE A 674 -24.52 1.01 -30.87
CA ILE A 674 -25.21 -0.26 -30.76
C ILE A 674 -25.60 -0.41 -29.30
N ALA A 675 -26.86 -0.74 -29.05
CA ALA A 675 -27.38 -0.98 -27.72
C ALA A 675 -27.60 -2.49 -27.51
N GLU A 676 -27.22 -2.98 -26.33
CA GLU A 676 -27.36 -4.36 -25.92
C GLU A 676 -28.16 -4.42 -24.61
N VAL A 677 -29.02 -5.42 -24.49
CA VAL A 677 -29.70 -5.78 -23.24
C VAL A 677 -29.26 -7.17 -22.84
N TRP A 678 -28.74 -7.29 -21.62
CA TRP A 678 -28.37 -8.56 -21.01
C TRP A 678 -29.24 -8.84 -19.80
N ALA A 679 -29.69 -10.08 -19.68
CA ALA A 679 -30.41 -10.61 -18.53
C ALA A 679 -29.53 -11.68 -17.87
N ASP A 680 -28.96 -11.37 -16.71
CA ASP A 680 -27.77 -12.06 -16.17
C ASP A 680 -26.66 -12.14 -17.24
N ASP A 681 -26.15 -13.34 -17.54
CA ASP A 681 -25.11 -13.58 -18.55
C ASP A 681 -25.66 -13.81 -19.97
N ARG A 682 -26.97 -13.63 -20.19
CA ARG A 682 -27.62 -13.87 -21.48
C ARG A 682 -27.87 -12.55 -22.21
N LEU A 683 -27.22 -12.36 -23.37
CA LEU A 683 -27.59 -11.31 -24.32
C LEU A 683 -28.99 -11.61 -24.86
N VAL A 684 -29.98 -10.79 -24.48
CA VAL A 684 -31.38 -10.97 -24.87
C VAL A 684 -31.79 -10.08 -26.04
N HIS A 685 -31.05 -9.02 -26.30
CA HIS A 685 -31.29 -8.13 -27.43
C HIS A 685 -30.03 -7.36 -27.81
N THR A 686 -29.84 -7.15 -29.12
CA THR A 686 -28.87 -6.21 -29.69
C THR A 686 -29.59 -5.45 -30.79
N THR A 687 -29.44 -4.13 -30.80
CA THR A 687 -30.02 -3.29 -31.85
C THR A 687 -29.22 -3.40 -33.15
N GLY A 688 -29.77 -2.85 -34.22
CA GLY A 688 -28.95 -2.39 -35.35
C GLY A 688 -28.04 -1.22 -34.95
N VAL A 689 -27.33 -0.64 -35.94
CA VAL A 689 -26.61 0.62 -35.72
C VAL A 689 -27.61 1.76 -35.60
N LEU A 690 -27.73 2.32 -34.41
CA LEU A 690 -28.61 3.45 -34.09
C LEU A 690 -28.04 4.74 -34.66
N ARG A 691 -28.89 5.49 -35.39
CA ARG A 691 -28.61 6.83 -35.93
C ARG A 691 -29.86 7.68 -35.77
N ALA A 692 -29.73 8.99 -35.57
CA ALA A 692 -30.94 9.81 -35.47
C ALA A 692 -31.76 9.79 -36.79
N ALA A 693 -31.09 9.60 -37.93
CA ALA A 693 -31.75 9.50 -39.24
C ALA A 693 -32.67 8.28 -39.38
N THR A 694 -32.40 7.19 -38.66
CA THR A 694 -33.24 5.98 -38.68
C THR A 694 -34.28 5.97 -37.56
N GLY A 695 -34.23 6.97 -36.66
CA GLY A 695 -35.04 7.01 -35.46
C GLY A 695 -34.59 5.98 -34.41
N PRO A 696 -35.27 5.98 -33.25
CA PRO A 696 -35.00 5.04 -32.17
C PRO A 696 -35.61 3.65 -32.47
N GLU A 697 -35.03 2.61 -31.85
CA GLU A 697 -35.46 1.22 -31.96
C GLU A 697 -36.26 0.79 -30.72
N PRO A 698 -37.45 0.18 -30.87
CA PRO A 698 -38.19 -0.35 -29.73
C PRO A 698 -37.56 -1.66 -29.24
N VAL A 699 -37.37 -1.73 -27.93
CA VAL A 699 -36.88 -2.91 -27.22
C VAL A 699 -38.02 -3.49 -26.40
N ASP A 700 -38.26 -4.78 -26.54
CA ASP A 700 -39.27 -5.51 -25.77
C ASP A 700 -38.85 -6.97 -25.57
N VAL A 701 -38.32 -7.28 -24.39
CA VAL A 701 -37.61 -8.54 -24.12
C VAL A 701 -38.10 -9.25 -22.86
N ASP A 702 -38.11 -10.58 -22.92
CA ASP A 702 -38.41 -11.47 -21.78
C ASP A 702 -37.16 -11.65 -20.90
N VAL A 703 -37.29 -11.25 -19.64
CA VAL A 703 -36.24 -11.31 -18.62
C VAL A 703 -36.67 -12.15 -17.41
N ARG A 704 -37.70 -13.00 -17.55
CA ARG A 704 -38.18 -13.86 -16.46
C ARG A 704 -37.07 -14.68 -15.82
N GLY A 705 -37.05 -14.68 -14.49
CA GLY A 705 -36.07 -15.39 -13.68
C GLY A 705 -34.70 -14.71 -13.61
N ALA A 706 -34.46 -13.66 -14.41
CA ALA A 706 -33.19 -12.95 -14.38
C ALA A 706 -33.05 -12.14 -13.09
N ARG A 707 -31.85 -12.15 -12.51
CA ARG A 707 -31.54 -11.39 -11.29
C ARG A 707 -30.90 -10.06 -11.59
N LEU A 708 -30.23 -9.92 -12.73
CA LEU A 708 -29.60 -8.70 -13.21
C LEU A 708 -30.16 -8.29 -14.58
N LEU A 709 -30.30 -6.98 -14.77
CA LEU A 709 -30.49 -6.35 -16.08
C LEU A 709 -29.29 -5.46 -16.35
N ARG A 710 -28.59 -5.66 -17.47
CA ARG A 710 -27.51 -4.76 -17.92
C ARG A 710 -27.89 -4.11 -19.23
N LEU A 711 -27.80 -2.79 -19.28
CA LEU A 711 -28.04 -1.96 -20.46
C LEU A 711 -26.72 -1.39 -20.92
N ILE A 712 -26.25 -1.81 -22.08
CA ILE A 712 -24.93 -1.41 -22.60
C ILE A 712 -25.12 -0.62 -23.89
N VAL A 713 -24.37 0.47 -24.04
CA VAL A 713 -24.27 1.20 -25.31
C VAL A 713 -22.80 1.29 -25.73
N ARG A 714 -22.50 0.75 -26.91
CA ARG A 714 -21.15 0.78 -27.52
C ARG A 714 -21.14 1.69 -28.74
N ALA A 715 -19.96 2.19 -29.10
CA ALA A 715 -19.77 2.88 -30.38
C ALA A 715 -19.81 1.87 -31.52
N ALA A 716 -20.45 2.22 -32.64
CA ALA A 716 -20.47 1.37 -33.85
C ALA A 716 -19.25 1.59 -34.77
N GLY A 717 -18.31 2.46 -34.37
CA GLY A 717 -17.11 2.84 -35.12
C GLY A 717 -16.01 3.40 -34.21
N SER A 718 -14.97 4.01 -34.80
CA SER A 718 -13.75 4.42 -34.08
C SER A 718 -13.83 5.73 -33.28
N GLY A 719 -14.99 6.39 -33.22
CA GLY A 719 -15.17 7.65 -32.50
C GLY A 719 -16.45 7.65 -31.65
N ASN A 720 -16.39 8.28 -30.48
CA ASN A 720 -17.50 8.32 -29.52
C ASN A 720 -18.07 9.72 -29.27
N SER A 721 -17.46 10.81 -29.75
CA SER A 721 -17.78 12.20 -29.35
C SER A 721 -19.21 12.68 -29.62
N PHE A 722 -20.00 11.91 -30.38
CA PHE A 722 -21.37 12.26 -30.78
C PHE A 722 -22.40 11.20 -30.36
N ASN A 723 -22.01 10.26 -29.50
CA ASN A 723 -22.78 9.06 -29.19
C ASN A 723 -23.66 9.22 -27.94
N HIS A 724 -24.32 10.37 -27.82
CA HIS A 724 -25.37 10.58 -26.82
C HIS A 724 -26.55 9.69 -27.21
N THR A 725 -26.79 8.66 -26.42
CA THR A 725 -27.84 7.66 -26.64
C THR A 725 -28.73 7.66 -25.41
N SER A 726 -30.03 7.51 -25.58
CA SER A 726 -30.95 7.45 -24.45
C SER A 726 -31.78 6.17 -24.51
N TRP A 727 -32.04 5.60 -23.34
CA TRP A 727 -33.05 4.56 -23.12
C TRP A 727 -34.34 5.24 -22.66
N ALA A 728 -35.13 5.74 -23.60
CA ALA A 728 -36.39 6.41 -23.28
C ALA A 728 -37.45 5.38 -22.84
N ASP A 729 -38.35 5.81 -21.94
CA ASP A 729 -39.42 5.00 -21.37
C ASP A 729 -38.94 3.62 -20.89
N ALA A 730 -37.70 3.54 -20.41
CA ALA A 730 -37.09 2.31 -19.93
C ALA A 730 -37.86 1.79 -18.71
N PHE A 731 -38.55 0.67 -18.87
CA PHE A 731 -39.59 0.21 -17.95
C PHE A 731 -39.49 -1.29 -17.73
N VAL A 732 -39.70 -1.72 -16.48
CA VAL A 732 -39.75 -3.12 -16.06
C VAL A 732 -41.12 -3.50 -15.56
N ARG A 733 -41.62 -4.66 -15.99
CA ARG A 733 -42.89 -5.26 -15.53
C ARG A 733 -42.64 -6.50 -14.71
N LEU A 734 -43.29 -6.59 -13.55
CA LEU A 734 -43.22 -7.77 -12.69
C LEU A 734 -43.86 -9.00 -13.35
N GLY A 735 -43.40 -10.17 -12.94
CA GLY A 735 -43.79 -11.48 -13.46
C GLY A 735 -44.79 -12.25 -12.65
#